data_AF-A0A7V8UEB2-F1
#
_entry.id   AF-A0A7V8UEB2-F1
#
_cell.length_a   1.000
_cell.length_b   1.000
_cell.length_c   1.000
_cell.angle_alpha   90.00
_cell.angle_beta   90.00
_cell.angle_gamma   90.00
#
_symmetry.space_group_name_H-M   'P 1'
#
loop_
_entity.id
_entity.type
_entity.pdbx_description
1 polymer ?
#
loop_
_entity_poly.entity_id
_entity_poly.type
_entity_poly.pdbx_seq_one_letter_code
_entity_poly.pdbx_strand_id
1 'polypeptide(L)'
;MKAFMSTKTNSLLAQLDNMTPAQLRRLLVEQLTQKKLGLNWESNAIERDEALNADIVLPRLVLEECHSLDSPDANGNIIIEGDNFDSLRLLRATHRGKIRVIYIDPPYNTGNKDWVYNDHFVGANDRYRHSQWLEFLYRRLTLARDLLTPDGVILVSINDENRSRLELLMEQVFPRRRLGSLVWRTKDTGNDLSQRFSHVHEHILVYANSRFKFNGRKTDRSKFRNVDNDARGDWSPQPMTSNKSLSERANTYYPIQNPDTGYWYPCDPNSVWRFASEKEIRKRYANNEIAVQAALGALRSDTIETLIAKRHVYFPPCAEKDVMYFEDKDALLKAIREGKGPILPKKKTPLLREDLPDLEFWIAKPIATGRPSRKEFWDAKSEEERIAPLSSWIGGVNETLDPLLDHDDLMEPIALRSPRGGIATDEIKMWLGAKVFQHPKPVELIKNLLSQATRPGDIVLDFFAGSGTTAQAVLALNAEDGGARKFILCSSTEATSKEPNKNLCRDICAKRLRRVIERYGTKGFLPGGFAYLQMDKMDSADVPFESSLSHAAQLLSLRYRQRAMINTGDSSILQIASDGELAVLLASHINDETLQKLAEWPARRLAVYSSRPESVADHLARNGKSANSYSLLDALLRGQTTHRVS
;
A
#
# COMPACT_ATOMS: atom_id res chain seq x y z
N MET A 1 12.72 4.40 -35.60
CA MET A 1 11.30 4.24 -35.20
C MET A 1 10.39 5.40 -35.60
N LYS A 2 10.65 6.01 -36.76
CA LYS A 2 9.85 7.13 -37.30
C LYS A 2 8.61 6.69 -38.10
N ALA A 3 8.34 5.37 -38.20
CA ALA A 3 7.26 4.83 -39.04
C ALA A 3 6.05 4.26 -38.26
N PHE A 4 6.06 4.27 -36.93
CA PHE A 4 4.96 3.75 -36.09
C PHE A 4 4.68 4.66 -34.87
N MET A 5 4.87 5.98 -35.02
CA MET A 5 4.00 6.90 -34.29
C MET A 5 2.59 6.67 -34.84
N SER A 6 1.87 5.80 -34.14
CA SER A 6 0.43 5.52 -34.23
C SER A 6 -0.22 6.17 -35.45
N THR A 7 -0.52 5.39 -36.48
CA THR A 7 -1.30 5.82 -37.66
C THR A 7 -2.54 6.64 -37.29
N LYS A 8 -3.09 6.44 -36.08
CA LYS A 8 -4.18 7.25 -35.53
C LYS A 8 -3.79 8.69 -35.16
N THR A 9 -2.58 8.94 -34.65
CA THR A 9 -2.15 10.27 -34.17
C THR A 9 -1.81 11.19 -35.33
N ASN A 10 -1.09 10.69 -36.34
CA ASN A 10 -0.84 11.43 -37.58
C ASN A 10 -2.13 11.64 -38.39
N SER A 11 -3.01 10.63 -38.41
CA SER A 11 -4.36 10.78 -38.99
C SER A 11 -5.17 11.87 -38.28
N LEU A 12 -5.04 12.02 -36.96
CA LEU A 12 -5.77 13.02 -36.19
C LEU A 12 -5.23 14.44 -36.45
N LEU A 13 -3.90 14.61 -36.49
CA LEU A 13 -3.26 15.89 -36.78
C LEU A 13 -3.55 16.37 -38.20
N ALA A 14 -3.43 15.48 -39.19
CA ALA A 14 -3.80 15.78 -40.58
C ALA A 14 -5.31 16.06 -40.75
N GLN A 15 -6.17 15.48 -39.90
CA GLN A 15 -7.59 15.82 -39.86
C GLN A 15 -7.81 17.23 -39.28
N LEU A 16 -7.07 17.64 -38.25
CA LEU A 16 -7.16 18.97 -37.65
C LEU A 16 -6.75 20.08 -38.63
N ASP A 17 -5.72 19.86 -39.45
CA ASP A 17 -5.27 20.81 -40.48
C ASP A 17 -6.33 21.07 -41.57
N ASN A 18 -7.22 20.09 -41.79
CA ASN A 18 -8.31 20.16 -42.76
C ASN A 18 -9.67 20.48 -42.12
N MET A 19 -9.71 20.71 -40.80
CA MET A 19 -10.96 21.09 -40.13
C MET A 19 -11.27 22.55 -40.36
N THR A 20 -12.50 22.82 -40.75
CA THR A 20 -13.03 24.18 -40.74
C THR A 20 -13.06 24.71 -39.30
N PRO A 21 -13.00 26.04 -39.09
CA PRO A 21 -13.14 26.63 -37.76
C PRO A 21 -14.41 26.18 -37.01
N ALA A 22 -15.49 25.83 -37.73
CA ALA A 22 -16.71 25.29 -37.14
C ALA A 22 -16.57 23.85 -36.63
N GLN A 23 -15.89 22.99 -37.39
CA GLN A 23 -15.60 21.61 -36.98
C GLN A 23 -14.61 21.58 -35.81
N LEU A 24 -13.60 22.44 -35.84
CA LEU A 24 -12.66 22.60 -34.73
C LEU A 24 -13.37 23.07 -33.46
N ARG A 25 -14.25 24.09 -33.57
CA ARG A 25 -15.10 24.54 -32.46
C ARG A 25 -15.98 23.42 -31.92
N ARG A 26 -16.59 22.60 -32.79
CA ARG A 26 -17.42 21.46 -32.38
C ARG A 26 -16.60 20.39 -31.66
N LEU A 27 -15.43 20.03 -32.17
CA LEU A 27 -14.52 19.07 -31.54
C LEU A 27 -14.05 19.57 -30.17
N LEU A 28 -13.69 20.86 -30.08
CA LEU A 28 -13.36 21.51 -28.81
C LEU A 28 -14.55 21.48 -27.85
N VAL A 29 -15.76 21.81 -28.31
CA VAL A 29 -16.97 21.72 -27.49
C VAL A 29 -17.19 20.29 -27.03
N GLU A 30 -17.10 19.28 -27.90
CA GLU A 30 -17.23 17.86 -27.53
C GLU A 30 -16.17 17.43 -26.52
N GLN A 31 -14.90 17.82 -26.68
CA GLN A 31 -13.83 17.54 -25.71
C GLN A 31 -14.02 18.26 -24.38
N LEU A 32 -14.49 19.51 -24.42
CA LEU A 32 -14.76 20.33 -23.23
C LEU A 32 -16.06 19.94 -22.52
N THR A 33 -17.00 19.29 -23.21
CA THR A 33 -18.31 18.86 -22.69
C THR A 33 -18.39 17.36 -22.37
N GLN A 34 -17.48 16.53 -22.89
CA GLN A 34 -17.24 15.14 -22.45
C GLN A 34 -16.58 15.06 -21.05
N LYS A 35 -16.69 16.10 -20.22
CA LYS A 35 -16.18 16.10 -18.86
C LYS A 35 -16.87 14.98 -18.08
N LYS A 36 -16.11 13.91 -17.85
CA LYS A 36 -16.46 12.90 -16.86
C LYS A 36 -16.38 13.53 -15.47
N LEU A 37 -17.12 13.00 -14.51
CA LEU A 37 -16.91 13.30 -13.10
C LEU A 37 -15.42 13.11 -12.77
N GLY A 38 -14.73 14.17 -12.35
CA GLY A 38 -13.28 14.13 -12.14
C GLY A 38 -12.65 15.50 -11.89
N LEU A 39 -11.34 15.50 -11.64
CA LEU A 39 -10.55 16.70 -11.42
C LEU A 39 -10.11 17.31 -12.76
N ASN A 40 -10.32 18.61 -12.92
CA ASN A 40 -9.78 19.38 -14.04
C ASN A 40 -8.92 20.51 -13.47
N TRP A 41 -7.71 20.68 -13.98
CA TRP A 41 -6.81 21.78 -13.64
C TRP A 41 -6.11 22.30 -14.90
N GLU A 42 -5.62 23.52 -14.85
CA GLU A 42 -4.79 24.10 -15.89
C GLU A 42 -3.51 23.26 -16.03
N SER A 43 -3.38 22.54 -17.14
CA SER A 43 -2.21 21.73 -17.46
C SER A 43 -1.74 21.98 -18.89
N ASN A 44 -0.43 21.93 -19.10
CA ASN A 44 0.19 22.07 -20.40
C ASN A 44 0.77 20.72 -20.84
N ALA A 45 0.07 20.04 -21.76
CA ALA A 45 0.48 18.73 -22.24
C ALA A 45 1.80 18.77 -23.03
N ILE A 46 2.08 19.87 -23.73
CA ILE A 46 3.31 20.06 -24.51
C ILE A 46 4.51 20.15 -23.56
N GLU A 47 4.44 21.04 -22.56
CA GLU A 47 5.49 21.19 -21.55
C GLU A 47 5.74 19.90 -20.77
N ARG A 48 4.69 19.12 -20.51
CA ARG A 48 4.80 17.81 -19.87
C ARG A 48 5.56 16.82 -20.75
N ASP A 49 5.24 16.74 -22.03
CA ASP A 49 5.90 15.86 -22.98
C ASP A 49 7.34 16.30 -23.25
N GLU A 50 7.60 17.61 -23.35
CA GLU A 50 8.94 18.19 -23.42
C GLU A 50 9.76 17.80 -22.20
N ALA A 51 9.23 17.94 -20.99
CA ALA A 51 9.98 17.59 -19.79
C ALA A 51 10.24 16.08 -19.64
N LEU A 52 9.37 15.22 -20.19
CA LEU A 52 9.62 13.77 -20.24
C LEU A 52 10.71 13.41 -21.27
N ASN A 53 10.83 14.20 -22.33
CA ASN A 53 11.78 14.03 -23.44
C ASN A 53 13.01 14.94 -23.35
N ALA A 54 13.13 15.73 -22.29
CA ALA A 54 14.31 16.53 -21.96
C ALA A 54 15.52 15.62 -21.70
N ASP A 55 16.60 16.22 -21.21
CA ASP A 55 17.89 15.59 -20.92
C ASP A 55 17.79 14.14 -20.43
N ILE A 56 18.68 13.30 -20.95
CA ILE A 56 18.95 11.96 -20.45
C ILE A 56 19.61 12.09 -19.08
N VAL A 57 19.15 11.28 -18.13
CA VAL A 57 19.58 11.31 -16.75
C VAL A 57 20.46 10.09 -16.48
N LEU A 58 21.75 10.31 -16.29
CA LEU A 58 22.72 9.24 -16.07
C LEU A 58 23.22 9.24 -14.61
N PRO A 59 23.28 8.06 -13.95
CA PRO A 59 23.71 7.98 -12.56
C PRO A 59 25.24 8.04 -12.46
N ARG A 60 25.75 8.85 -11.54
CA ARG A 60 27.17 8.92 -11.17
C ARG A 60 27.33 8.65 -9.68
N LEU A 61 28.22 7.73 -9.32
CA LEU A 61 28.53 7.42 -7.93
C LEU A 61 29.48 8.46 -7.35
N VAL A 62 29.16 8.95 -6.16
CA VAL A 62 30.00 9.89 -5.41
C VAL A 62 30.57 9.13 -4.21
N LEU A 63 31.76 8.53 -4.42
CA LEU A 63 32.38 7.61 -3.45
C LEU A 63 32.58 8.24 -2.06
N GLU A 64 33.01 9.50 -2.02
CA GLU A 64 33.25 10.27 -0.79
C GLU A 64 31.99 10.49 0.06
N GLU A 65 30.80 10.44 -0.55
CA GLU A 65 29.52 10.57 0.14
C GLU A 65 28.86 9.21 0.41
N CYS A 66 29.45 8.10 -0.03
CA CYS A 66 28.95 6.78 0.32
C CYS A 66 29.28 6.43 1.78
N HIS A 67 28.63 5.42 2.34
CA HIS A 67 28.91 4.99 3.71
C HIS A 67 28.80 3.47 3.88
N SER A 68 29.79 2.89 4.57
CA SER A 68 29.85 1.48 4.97
C SER A 68 29.62 0.49 3.81
N LEU A 69 30.25 0.77 2.66
CA LEU A 69 30.08 0.03 1.39
C LEU A 69 30.59 -1.42 1.41
N ASP A 70 31.39 -1.79 2.41
CA ASP A 70 31.94 -3.15 2.57
C ASP A 70 30.89 -4.16 3.06
N SER A 71 29.74 -3.67 3.54
CA SER A 71 28.62 -4.54 3.90
C SER A 71 27.94 -5.11 2.65
N PRO A 72 27.61 -6.42 2.61
CA PRO A 72 26.91 -7.06 1.50
C PRO A 72 25.61 -6.39 1.07
N ASP A 73 24.99 -5.59 1.94
CA ASP A 73 23.72 -4.91 1.71
C ASP A 73 23.86 -3.42 1.42
N ALA A 74 25.03 -2.83 1.67
CA ALA A 74 25.24 -1.39 1.60
C ALA A 74 25.04 -0.81 0.20
N ASN A 75 25.44 -1.55 -0.84
CA ASN A 75 25.26 -1.09 -2.21
C ASN A 75 23.83 -1.29 -2.75
N GLY A 76 22.96 -1.98 -2.00
CA GLY A 76 21.53 -2.11 -2.33
C GLY A 76 20.68 -0.95 -1.83
N ASN A 77 21.18 -0.20 -0.85
CA ASN A 77 20.58 1.03 -0.39
C ASN A 77 21.14 2.20 -1.19
N ILE A 78 20.25 3.06 -1.69
CA ILE A 78 20.63 4.12 -2.63
C ILE A 78 20.05 5.46 -2.15
N ILE A 79 20.88 6.49 -2.13
CA ILE A 79 20.44 7.88 -2.01
C ILE A 79 20.76 8.56 -3.35
N ILE A 80 19.76 9.20 -3.95
CA ILE A 80 19.88 9.96 -5.19
C ILE A 80 19.72 11.44 -4.87
N GLU A 81 20.77 12.20 -5.13
CA GLU A 81 20.77 13.66 -5.06
C GLU A 81 20.24 14.26 -6.37
N GLY A 82 19.20 15.09 -6.25
CA GLY A 82 18.68 15.89 -7.35
C GLY A 82 17.17 16.03 -7.31
N ASP A 83 16.60 16.56 -8.39
CA ASP A 83 15.15 16.65 -8.51
C ASP A 83 14.53 15.24 -8.56
N ASN A 84 13.42 15.08 -7.84
CA ASN A 84 12.75 13.79 -7.72
C ASN A 84 12.03 13.36 -9.01
N PHE A 85 11.65 14.26 -9.91
CA PHE A 85 11.13 13.89 -11.24
C PHE A 85 12.22 13.22 -12.08
N ASP A 86 13.43 13.78 -12.12
CA ASP A 86 14.56 13.17 -12.82
C ASP A 86 15.03 11.86 -12.18
N SER A 87 15.04 11.83 -10.84
CA SER A 87 15.30 10.59 -10.10
C SER A 87 14.28 9.50 -10.48
N LEU A 88 13.00 9.84 -10.59
CA LEU A 88 11.95 8.91 -11.03
C LEU A 88 12.11 8.51 -12.51
N ARG A 89 12.60 9.39 -13.40
CA ARG A 89 12.93 9.03 -14.80
C ARG A 89 14.06 8.00 -14.86
N LEU A 90 15.13 8.21 -14.09
CA LEU A 90 16.21 7.23 -13.93
C LEU A 90 15.70 5.90 -13.36
N LEU A 91 14.88 5.94 -12.31
CA LEU A 91 14.28 4.74 -11.71
C LEU A 91 13.31 4.04 -12.66
N ARG A 92 12.62 4.75 -13.56
CA ARG A 92 11.81 4.12 -14.61
C ARG A 92 12.66 3.30 -15.57
N ALA A 93 13.90 3.71 -15.84
CA ALA A 93 14.82 2.97 -16.72
C ALA A 93 15.50 1.75 -16.04
N THR A 94 15.50 1.69 -14.70
CA THR A 94 16.29 0.72 -13.91
C THR A 94 15.45 -0.17 -12.98
N HIS A 95 14.35 0.36 -12.44
CA HIS A 95 13.52 -0.22 -11.37
C HIS A 95 12.03 -0.37 -11.72
N ARG A 96 11.65 -0.23 -12.99
CA ARG A 96 10.27 -0.46 -13.44
C ARG A 96 9.74 -1.82 -12.97
N GLY A 97 8.61 -1.82 -12.27
CA GLY A 97 7.98 -3.02 -11.73
C GLY A 97 8.73 -3.73 -10.59
N LYS A 98 9.69 -3.08 -9.92
CA LYS A 98 10.54 -3.69 -8.87
C LYS A 98 10.35 -3.13 -7.47
N ILE A 99 9.63 -2.02 -7.33
CA ILE A 99 9.40 -1.37 -6.04
C ILE A 99 8.20 -2.01 -5.35
N ARG A 100 8.37 -2.41 -4.08
CA ARG A 100 7.29 -2.97 -3.28
C ARG A 100 6.44 -1.86 -2.68
N VAL A 101 7.08 -0.94 -1.96
CA VAL A 101 6.41 0.14 -1.24
C VAL A 101 6.99 1.46 -1.71
N ILE A 102 6.10 2.39 -2.00
CA ILE A 102 6.43 3.80 -2.12
C ILE A 102 5.80 4.50 -0.92
N TYR A 103 6.60 5.16 -0.09
CA TYR A 103 6.10 6.06 0.95
C TYR A 103 6.54 7.47 0.61
N ILE A 104 5.62 8.43 0.62
CA ILE A 104 5.94 9.83 0.38
C ILE A 104 5.19 10.75 1.33
N ASP A 105 5.87 11.83 1.73
CA ASP A 105 5.31 12.96 2.46
C ASP A 105 5.48 14.24 1.61
N PRO A 106 4.65 14.41 0.56
CA PRO A 106 4.76 15.54 -0.34
C PRO A 106 4.46 16.87 0.38
N PRO A 107 4.89 18.02 -0.17
CA PRO A 107 4.53 19.32 0.37
C PRO A 107 3.00 19.49 0.39
N TYR A 108 2.45 19.94 1.52
CA TYR A 108 1.00 20.05 1.73
C TYR A 108 0.37 21.31 1.12
N ASN A 109 1.14 22.15 0.41
CA ASN A 109 0.62 23.38 -0.20
C ASN A 109 -0.13 24.26 0.81
N THR A 110 0.46 24.50 1.98
CA THR A 110 -0.13 25.32 3.07
C THR A 110 0.18 26.81 2.91
N GLY A 111 1.08 27.17 1.99
CA GLY A 111 1.54 28.54 1.79
C GLY A 111 2.58 29.01 2.82
N ASN A 112 2.99 28.14 3.76
CA ASN A 112 4.09 28.39 4.68
C ASN A 112 5.42 28.18 3.95
N LYS A 113 6.36 29.11 4.14
CA LYS A 113 7.73 29.00 3.62
C LYS A 113 8.52 27.98 4.45
N ASP A 114 8.19 26.70 4.30
CA ASP A 114 8.87 25.63 5.01
C ASP A 114 10.15 25.23 4.27
N TRP A 115 11.22 25.06 5.05
CA TRP A 115 12.62 24.95 4.62
C TRP A 115 12.96 23.71 3.74
N VAL A 116 12.01 22.80 3.51
CA VAL A 116 12.21 21.45 2.98
C VAL A 116 11.86 21.32 1.50
N TYR A 117 11.00 22.21 1.01
CA TYR A 117 10.69 22.35 -0.40
C TYR A 117 10.66 23.84 -0.67
N ASN A 118 11.48 24.33 -1.60
CA ASN A 118 11.25 25.65 -2.16
C ASN A 118 9.82 25.70 -2.75
N ASP A 119 8.89 26.27 -1.99
CA ASP A 119 7.57 26.74 -2.43
C ASP A 119 7.70 27.88 -3.48
N HIS A 120 8.75 27.87 -4.29
CA HIS A 120 8.92 28.75 -5.45
C HIS A 120 7.94 28.43 -6.57
N PHE A 121 7.32 27.25 -6.54
CA PHE A 121 6.30 26.93 -7.53
C PHE A 121 5.03 27.72 -7.32
N VAL A 122 4.77 28.22 -6.10
CA VAL A 122 3.60 29.03 -5.89
C VAL A 122 3.69 30.00 -4.70
N GLY A 123 3.63 31.30 -4.98
CA GLY A 123 3.29 32.27 -3.92
C GLY A 123 1.91 32.00 -3.32
N ALA A 124 1.71 32.27 -2.03
CA ALA A 124 0.40 32.11 -1.37
C ALA A 124 -0.74 32.86 -2.09
N ASN A 125 -0.41 33.92 -2.85
CA ASN A 125 -1.34 34.74 -3.63
C ASN A 125 -1.40 34.38 -5.13
N ASP A 126 -0.72 33.33 -5.59
CA ASP A 126 -0.83 32.90 -6.98
C ASP A 126 -2.21 32.27 -7.23
N ARG A 127 -2.86 32.74 -8.30
CA ARG A 127 -4.16 32.25 -8.74
C ARG A 127 -4.13 30.76 -9.12
N TYR A 128 -3.00 30.25 -9.60
CA TYR A 128 -2.88 28.89 -10.14
C TYR A 128 -2.20 27.89 -9.19
N ARG A 129 -2.09 28.25 -7.91
CA ARG A 129 -1.46 27.45 -6.85
C ARG A 129 -1.77 25.97 -6.85
N HIS A 130 -3.06 25.67 -6.84
CA HIS A 130 -3.51 24.29 -6.74
C HIS A 130 -3.24 23.53 -8.06
N SER A 131 -3.36 24.20 -9.21
CA SER A 131 -3.11 23.59 -10.52
C SER A 131 -1.63 23.27 -10.71
N GLN A 132 -0.72 24.15 -10.31
CA GLN A 132 0.72 23.89 -10.31
C GLN A 132 1.11 22.76 -9.36
N TRP A 133 0.55 22.73 -8.14
CA TRP A 133 0.78 21.64 -7.19
C TRP A 133 0.27 20.29 -7.72
N LEU A 134 -0.92 20.27 -8.32
CA LEU A 134 -1.50 19.09 -8.95
C LEU A 134 -0.65 18.60 -10.12
N GLU A 135 -0.19 19.49 -11.00
CA GLU A 135 0.67 19.14 -12.13
C GLU A 135 2.03 18.59 -11.67
N PHE A 136 2.63 19.23 -10.67
CA PHE A 136 3.88 18.80 -10.04
C PHE A 136 3.78 17.38 -9.51
N LEU A 137 2.70 17.04 -8.78
CA LEU A 137 2.45 15.70 -8.26
C LEU A 137 2.06 14.71 -9.36
N TYR A 138 1.20 15.11 -10.31
CA TYR A 138 0.72 14.27 -11.39
C TYR A 138 1.88 13.64 -12.17
N ARG A 139 2.84 14.47 -12.56
CA ARG A 139 4.04 14.05 -13.31
C ARG A 139 4.85 12.99 -12.56
N ARG A 140 5.05 13.18 -11.26
CA ARG A 140 5.82 12.28 -10.40
C ARG A 140 5.08 10.99 -10.10
N LEU A 141 3.81 11.09 -9.69
CA LEU A 141 2.97 9.94 -9.36
C LEU A 141 2.75 9.03 -10.58
N THR A 142 2.69 9.59 -11.79
CA THR A 142 2.62 8.81 -13.03
C THR A 142 3.85 7.96 -13.25
N LEU A 143 5.06 8.49 -12.99
CA LEU A 143 6.30 7.71 -13.05
C LEU A 143 6.36 6.67 -11.92
N ALA A 144 6.02 7.07 -10.69
CA ALA A 144 6.01 6.21 -9.51
C ALA A 144 5.12 4.96 -9.69
N ARG A 145 3.96 5.13 -10.33
CA ARG A 145 3.05 4.01 -10.65
C ARG A 145 3.73 2.89 -11.44
N ASP A 146 4.59 3.23 -12.39
CA ASP A 146 5.25 2.26 -13.26
C ASP A 146 6.38 1.50 -12.54
N LEU A 147 6.83 2.00 -11.37
CA LEU A 147 7.85 1.37 -10.54
C LEU A 147 7.31 0.24 -9.68
N LEU A 148 6.00 0.26 -9.37
CA LEU A 148 5.39 -0.70 -8.46
C LEU A 148 5.33 -2.13 -9.05
N THR A 149 5.72 -3.10 -8.24
CA THR A 149 5.50 -4.54 -8.45
C THR A 149 4.00 -4.87 -8.58
N PRO A 150 3.59 -6.02 -9.17
CA PRO A 150 2.19 -6.41 -9.29
C PRO A 150 1.43 -6.49 -7.96
N ASP A 151 2.14 -6.65 -6.84
CA ASP A 151 1.62 -6.63 -5.47
C ASP A 151 2.14 -5.41 -4.67
N GLY A 152 2.56 -4.34 -5.33
CA GLY A 152 3.07 -3.12 -4.69
C GLY A 152 2.01 -2.11 -4.25
N VAL A 153 2.38 -1.21 -3.34
CA VAL A 153 1.54 -0.16 -2.75
C VAL A 153 2.25 1.20 -2.71
N ILE A 154 1.49 2.28 -2.87
CA ILE A 154 1.91 3.64 -2.54
C ILE A 154 1.12 4.16 -1.34
N LEU A 155 1.85 4.71 -0.36
CA LEU A 155 1.36 5.32 0.86
C LEU A 155 1.71 6.81 0.80
N VAL A 156 0.69 7.67 0.86
CA VAL A 156 0.89 9.13 0.71
C VAL A 156 0.33 9.87 1.92
N SER A 157 1.21 10.50 2.69
CA SER A 157 0.82 11.37 3.80
C SER A 157 0.22 12.68 3.26
N ILE A 158 -0.88 13.14 3.86
CA ILE A 158 -1.54 14.40 3.48
C ILE A 158 -2.35 14.97 4.65
N ASN A 159 -2.43 16.29 4.72
CA ASN A 159 -3.36 16.96 5.63
C ASN A 159 -4.82 16.86 5.13
N ASP A 160 -5.76 17.15 6.03
CA ASP A 160 -7.20 17.07 5.70
C ASP A 160 -7.61 18.08 4.61
N GLU A 161 -7.03 19.29 4.64
CA GLU A 161 -7.34 20.39 3.71
C GLU A 161 -7.09 20.03 2.22
N ASN A 162 -5.98 19.34 1.92
CA ASN A 162 -5.58 19.02 0.55
C ASN A 162 -5.90 17.58 0.14
N ARG A 163 -6.40 16.77 1.09
CA ARG A 163 -6.76 15.36 0.86
C ARG A 163 -7.68 15.17 -0.33
N SER A 164 -8.76 15.94 -0.42
CA SER A 164 -9.79 15.76 -1.46
C SER A 164 -9.23 15.95 -2.88
N ARG A 165 -8.39 16.98 -3.07
CA ARG A 165 -7.71 17.25 -4.35
C ARG A 165 -6.75 16.12 -4.71
N LEU A 166 -5.97 15.66 -3.74
CA LEU A 166 -5.02 14.57 -3.94
C LEU A 166 -5.74 13.24 -4.23
N GLU A 167 -6.85 12.93 -3.55
CA GLU A 167 -7.61 11.71 -3.82
C GLU A 167 -8.17 11.69 -5.25
N LEU A 168 -8.68 12.81 -5.75
CA LEU A 168 -9.14 12.89 -7.13
C LEU A 168 -8.00 12.78 -8.15
N LEU A 169 -6.85 13.39 -7.85
CA LEU A 169 -5.64 13.22 -8.67
C LEU A 169 -5.17 11.75 -8.68
N MET A 170 -5.17 11.11 -7.52
CA MET A 170 -4.77 9.72 -7.37
C MET A 170 -5.73 8.78 -8.09
N GLU A 171 -7.04 9.05 -8.15
CA GLU A 171 -7.97 8.25 -8.97
C GLU A 171 -7.63 8.35 -10.47
N GLN A 172 -7.14 9.51 -10.93
CA GLN A 172 -6.68 9.66 -12.32
C GLN A 172 -5.37 8.90 -12.59
N VAL A 173 -4.42 8.93 -11.66
CA VAL A 173 -3.12 8.24 -11.83
C VAL A 173 -3.24 6.72 -11.60
N PHE A 174 -3.98 6.32 -10.58
CA PHE A 174 -4.16 4.97 -10.06
C PHE A 174 -5.64 4.53 -10.09
N PRO A 175 -6.27 4.46 -11.28
CA PRO A 175 -7.70 4.19 -11.40
C PRO A 175 -8.07 2.84 -10.79
N ARG A 176 -9.11 2.82 -9.95
CA ARG A 176 -9.61 1.62 -9.25
C ARG A 176 -8.58 0.90 -8.37
N ARG A 177 -7.53 1.58 -7.94
CA ARG A 177 -6.48 1.02 -7.06
C ARG A 177 -6.56 1.52 -5.62
N ARG A 178 -7.54 2.37 -5.31
CA ARG A 178 -7.77 2.88 -3.95
C ARG A 178 -8.18 1.75 -3.02
N LEU A 179 -7.40 1.52 -1.96
CA LEU A 179 -7.76 0.62 -0.87
C LEU A 179 -8.45 1.35 0.27
N GLY A 180 -8.04 2.59 0.55
CA GLY A 180 -8.59 3.37 1.66
C GLY A 180 -7.67 4.49 2.10
N SER A 181 -7.89 4.96 3.32
CA SER A 181 -7.03 5.93 4.01
C SER A 181 -6.84 5.49 5.46
N LEU A 182 -5.60 5.55 5.95
CA LEU A 182 -5.31 5.43 7.38
C LEU A 182 -5.42 6.82 8.00
N VAL A 183 -6.09 6.93 9.15
CA VAL A 183 -6.22 8.17 9.91
C VAL A 183 -5.20 8.15 11.03
N TRP A 184 -4.29 9.12 11.04
CA TRP A 184 -3.21 9.22 12.01
C TRP A 184 -3.41 10.40 12.94
N ARG A 185 -3.59 10.13 14.23
CA ARG A 185 -3.70 11.16 15.25
C ARG A 185 -2.34 11.81 15.51
N THR A 186 -2.22 13.11 15.22
CA THR A 186 -0.95 13.87 15.33
C THR A 186 -0.79 14.57 16.67
N LYS A 187 -1.90 14.92 17.34
CA LYS A 187 -1.94 15.58 18.66
C LYS A 187 -3.24 15.25 19.43
N ASP A 188 -3.32 15.65 20.70
CA ASP A 188 -4.48 15.35 21.55
C ASP A 188 -5.64 16.31 21.29
N THR A 189 -5.34 17.62 21.32
CA THR A 189 -6.26 18.73 21.13
C THR A 189 -5.63 19.81 20.25
N GLY A 190 -6.47 20.53 19.53
CA GLY A 190 -6.12 21.76 18.81
C GLY A 190 -6.49 22.97 19.63
N ASN A 191 -5.76 24.07 19.43
CA ASN A 191 -5.98 25.34 20.12
C ASN A 191 -6.93 26.28 19.35
N ASP A 192 -7.65 25.77 18.34
CA ASP A 192 -8.57 26.58 17.56
C ASP A 192 -9.87 26.81 18.33
N LEU A 193 -9.90 27.91 19.08
CA LEU A 193 -11.06 28.37 19.83
C LEU A 193 -12.11 29.06 18.95
N SER A 194 -11.77 29.41 17.70
CA SER A 194 -12.64 30.19 16.82
C SER A 194 -13.74 29.33 16.22
N GLN A 195 -13.37 28.20 15.61
CA GLN A 195 -14.31 27.24 15.03
C GLN A 195 -14.77 26.20 16.06
N ARG A 196 -14.05 26.08 17.19
CA ARG A 196 -14.21 24.99 18.19
C ARG A 196 -14.14 23.60 17.55
N PHE A 197 -13.43 23.49 16.42
CA PHE A 197 -13.21 22.26 15.69
C PHE A 197 -11.72 21.93 15.70
N SER A 198 -11.39 20.80 16.31
CA SER A 198 -10.02 20.45 16.66
C SER A 198 -9.40 19.55 15.58
N HIS A 199 -8.65 20.14 14.64
CA HIS A 199 -7.88 19.38 13.64
C HIS A 199 -6.67 18.69 14.28
N VAL A 200 -6.79 17.41 14.60
CA VAL A 200 -5.80 16.62 15.37
C VAL A 200 -5.32 15.36 14.67
N HIS A 201 -5.68 15.19 13.40
CA HIS A 201 -5.29 14.04 12.61
C HIS A 201 -4.86 14.44 11.20
N GLU A 202 -4.03 13.59 10.62
CA GLU A 202 -3.65 13.59 9.21
C GLU A 202 -4.07 12.25 8.58
N HIS A 203 -3.97 12.16 7.26
CA HIS A 203 -4.35 10.96 6.52
C HIS A 203 -3.15 10.37 5.79
N ILE A 204 -3.14 9.05 5.65
CA ILE A 204 -2.23 8.32 4.78
C ILE A 204 -3.07 7.59 3.75
N LEU A 205 -3.05 8.08 2.52
CA LEU A 205 -3.79 7.49 1.42
C LEU A 205 -3.12 6.19 0.97
N VAL A 206 -3.94 5.15 0.73
CA VAL A 206 -3.45 3.81 0.36
C VAL A 206 -3.97 3.45 -1.03
N TYR A 207 -3.06 3.37 -2.00
CA TYR A 207 -3.35 2.92 -3.36
C TYR A 207 -2.42 1.75 -3.71
N ALA A 208 -2.98 0.65 -4.19
CA ALA A 208 -2.21 -0.57 -4.41
C ALA A 208 -2.59 -1.32 -5.68
N ASN A 209 -1.65 -2.13 -6.18
CA ASN A 209 -1.94 -3.08 -7.24
C ASN A 209 -2.76 -4.26 -6.69
N SER A 210 -3.47 -4.96 -7.58
CA SER A 210 -4.54 -5.91 -7.21
C SER A 210 -4.11 -7.08 -6.33
N ARG A 211 -2.82 -7.43 -6.30
CA ARG A 211 -2.28 -8.52 -5.49
C ARG A 211 -1.78 -8.08 -4.12
N PHE A 212 -1.77 -6.77 -3.82
CA PHE A 212 -1.31 -6.27 -2.54
C PHE A 212 -2.26 -6.69 -1.40
N LYS A 213 -1.67 -7.06 -0.28
CA LYS A 213 -2.34 -7.25 1.02
C LYS A 213 -1.38 -6.73 2.09
N PHE A 214 -1.93 -6.10 3.12
CA PHE A 214 -1.18 -5.87 4.34
C PHE A 214 -0.88 -7.21 5.03
N ASN A 215 0.23 -7.27 5.76
CA ASN A 215 0.61 -8.46 6.53
C ASN A 215 -0.39 -8.78 7.64
N GLY A 216 -1.16 -7.79 8.11
CA GLY A 216 -2.21 -7.93 9.12
C GLY A 216 -1.65 -8.16 10.52
N ARG A 217 -2.53 -8.61 11.43
CA ARG A 217 -2.17 -8.94 12.81
C ARG A 217 -2.48 -10.39 13.12
N LYS A 218 -1.70 -11.02 14.00
CA LYS A 218 -2.03 -12.34 14.52
C LYS A 218 -3.39 -12.30 15.21
N THR A 219 -4.23 -13.31 14.98
CA THR A 219 -5.50 -13.43 15.70
C THR A 219 -5.27 -13.57 17.20
N ASP A 220 -6.05 -12.84 17.99
CA ASP A 220 -5.97 -12.88 19.44
C ASP A 220 -6.53 -14.20 19.99
N ARG A 221 -5.64 -15.05 20.52
CA ARG A 221 -6.00 -16.35 21.09
C ARG A 221 -6.84 -16.22 22.36
N SER A 222 -6.76 -15.10 23.09
CA SER A 222 -7.49 -14.93 24.36
C SER A 222 -9.02 -14.95 24.21
N LYS A 223 -9.50 -14.72 22.98
CA LYS A 223 -10.92 -14.77 22.59
C LYS A 223 -11.46 -16.19 22.37
N PHE A 224 -10.59 -17.21 22.37
CA PHE A 224 -10.96 -18.60 22.14
C PHE A 224 -10.92 -19.37 23.46
N ARG A 225 -12.04 -20.01 23.83
CA ARG A 225 -12.18 -20.79 25.06
C ARG A 225 -13.12 -21.96 24.86
N ASN A 226 -12.76 -23.12 25.37
CA ASN A 226 -13.61 -24.31 25.31
C ASN A 226 -14.54 -24.42 26.53
N VAL A 227 -15.55 -23.54 26.63
CA VAL A 227 -16.44 -23.44 27.80
C VAL A 227 -17.38 -24.64 27.98
N ASP A 228 -17.58 -25.43 26.92
CA ASP A 228 -18.49 -26.56 26.87
C ASP A 228 -17.80 -27.90 26.62
N ASN A 229 -16.48 -27.97 26.79
CA ASN A 229 -15.66 -29.17 26.64
C ASN A 229 -15.85 -29.88 25.27
N ASP A 230 -15.97 -29.10 24.21
CA ASP A 230 -16.03 -29.62 22.83
C ASP A 230 -14.72 -30.34 22.48
N ALA A 231 -14.82 -31.55 21.94
CA ALA A 231 -13.64 -32.37 21.60
C ALA A 231 -12.75 -31.74 20.52
N ARG A 232 -13.25 -30.76 19.76
CA ARG A 232 -12.48 -30.03 18.73
C ARG A 232 -11.62 -28.90 19.30
N GLY A 233 -11.70 -28.62 20.60
CA GLY A 233 -10.84 -27.65 21.28
C GLY A 233 -11.41 -26.23 21.35
N ASP A 234 -10.52 -25.25 21.55
CA ASP A 234 -10.88 -23.86 21.81
C ASP A 234 -11.63 -23.22 20.64
N TRP A 235 -12.69 -22.45 20.94
CA TRP A 235 -13.50 -21.76 19.96
C TRP A 235 -13.91 -20.37 20.45
N SER A 236 -14.26 -19.48 19.52
CA SER A 236 -14.80 -18.15 19.82
C SER A 236 -16.26 -18.03 19.38
N PRO A 237 -17.13 -17.35 20.15
CA PRO A 237 -18.52 -17.16 19.80
C PRO A 237 -18.65 -16.18 18.63
N GLN A 238 -19.35 -16.60 17.57
CA GLN A 238 -19.70 -15.77 16.43
C GLN A 238 -21.20 -15.46 16.43
N PRO A 239 -21.61 -14.20 16.15
CA PRO A 239 -23.02 -13.84 16.08
C PRO A 239 -23.78 -14.66 15.03
N MET A 240 -24.90 -15.24 15.43
CA MET A 240 -25.78 -15.97 14.51
C MET A 240 -26.82 -15.08 13.83
N THR A 241 -26.96 -13.82 14.25
CA THR A 241 -27.92 -12.88 13.68
C THR A 241 -27.31 -12.03 12.56
N SER A 242 -28.18 -11.39 11.79
CA SER A 242 -27.87 -10.46 10.71
C SER A 242 -28.37 -9.06 11.04
N ASN A 243 -27.93 -8.06 10.30
CA ASN A 243 -28.42 -6.68 10.43
C ASN A 243 -29.80 -6.46 9.78
N LYS A 244 -30.57 -7.53 9.53
CA LYS A 244 -31.86 -7.49 8.87
C LYS A 244 -32.98 -7.74 9.87
N SER A 245 -34.06 -6.98 9.75
CA SER A 245 -35.28 -7.21 10.54
C SER A 245 -36.14 -8.33 9.93
N LEU A 246 -37.18 -8.73 10.66
CA LEU A 246 -38.21 -9.64 10.19
C LEU A 246 -38.89 -9.13 8.92
N SER A 247 -39.19 -7.82 8.82
CA SER A 247 -39.82 -7.24 7.64
C SER A 247 -38.92 -7.25 6.40
N GLU A 248 -37.60 -7.15 6.58
CA GLU A 248 -36.64 -7.25 5.48
C GLU A 248 -36.33 -8.69 5.07
N ARG A 249 -36.36 -9.64 6.02
CA ARG A 249 -35.92 -11.02 5.78
C ARG A 249 -36.71 -12.05 6.60
N ALA A 250 -37.99 -12.19 6.29
CA ALA A 250 -38.88 -13.12 6.98
C ALA A 250 -38.45 -14.60 6.89
N ASN A 251 -37.79 -15.01 5.81
CA ASN A 251 -37.41 -16.40 5.57
C ASN A 251 -36.29 -16.94 6.49
N THR A 252 -35.69 -16.09 7.33
CA THR A 252 -34.72 -16.50 8.35
C THR A 252 -35.14 -16.09 9.76
N TYR A 253 -36.42 -15.79 9.95
CA TYR A 253 -37.04 -15.62 11.25
C TYR A 253 -37.74 -16.92 11.63
N TYR A 254 -37.11 -17.71 12.49
CA TYR A 254 -37.64 -19.00 12.95
C TYR A 254 -37.09 -19.32 14.35
N PRO A 255 -37.80 -20.14 15.14
CA PRO A 255 -37.32 -20.58 16.45
C PRO A 255 -36.22 -21.64 16.31
N ILE A 256 -35.27 -21.67 17.24
CA ILE A 256 -34.22 -22.70 17.30
C ILE A 256 -34.37 -23.50 18.59
N GLN A 257 -34.25 -24.82 18.52
CA GLN A 257 -34.26 -25.70 19.69
C GLN A 257 -32.84 -26.22 19.97
N ASN A 258 -32.46 -26.24 21.25
CA ASN A 258 -31.33 -27.04 21.70
C ASN A 258 -31.76 -28.52 21.79
N PRO A 259 -31.19 -29.44 21.00
CA PRO A 259 -31.59 -30.84 21.01
C PRO A 259 -31.25 -31.57 22.33
N ASP A 260 -30.25 -31.09 23.09
CA ASP A 260 -29.79 -31.75 24.31
C ASP A 260 -30.70 -31.45 25.51
N THR A 261 -31.22 -30.22 25.62
CA THR A 261 -32.10 -29.80 26.73
C THR A 261 -33.57 -29.70 26.34
N GLY A 262 -33.88 -29.68 25.05
CA GLY A 262 -35.22 -29.43 24.53
C GLY A 262 -35.66 -27.95 24.60
N TYR A 263 -34.83 -27.04 25.10
CA TYR A 263 -35.18 -25.63 25.26
C TYR A 263 -35.19 -24.87 23.93
N TRP A 264 -36.10 -23.91 23.82
CA TRP A 264 -36.29 -23.09 22.64
C TRP A 264 -35.74 -21.68 22.82
N TYR A 265 -35.18 -21.14 21.74
CA TYR A 265 -34.58 -19.81 21.67
C TYR A 265 -35.31 -18.97 20.60
N PRO A 266 -35.92 -17.84 20.99
CA PRO A 266 -36.55 -16.92 20.06
C PRO A 266 -35.56 -16.22 19.14
N CYS A 267 -35.99 -15.92 17.92
CA CYS A 267 -35.25 -15.05 17.01
C CYS A 267 -35.50 -13.58 17.38
N ASP A 268 -34.48 -12.72 17.26
CA ASP A 268 -34.68 -11.28 17.39
C ASP A 268 -35.41 -10.74 16.15
N PRO A 269 -36.60 -10.11 16.28
CA PRO A 269 -37.34 -9.57 15.15
C PRO A 269 -36.65 -8.35 14.50
N ASN A 270 -35.71 -7.69 15.19
CA ASN A 270 -34.92 -6.59 14.66
C ASN A 270 -33.57 -7.04 14.09
N SER A 271 -33.17 -8.30 14.34
CA SER A 271 -31.90 -8.89 13.91
C SER A 271 -32.07 -10.39 13.69
N VAL A 272 -32.64 -10.78 12.55
CA VAL A 272 -33.00 -12.17 12.27
C VAL A 272 -31.78 -13.06 12.03
N TRP A 273 -31.94 -14.38 12.07
CA TRP A 273 -30.83 -15.32 11.86
C TRP A 273 -30.14 -15.13 10.50
N ARG A 274 -28.83 -15.37 10.48
CA ARG A 274 -28.00 -15.32 9.27
C ARG A 274 -28.18 -16.58 8.40
N PHE A 275 -28.42 -17.70 9.06
CA PHE A 275 -28.48 -19.03 8.45
C PHE A 275 -29.91 -19.36 7.98
N ALA A 276 -30.02 -20.10 6.89
CA ALA A 276 -31.32 -20.61 6.44
C ALA A 276 -31.73 -21.84 7.27
N SER A 277 -33.04 -22.04 7.43
CA SER A 277 -33.60 -23.27 7.96
C SER A 277 -34.09 -24.15 6.82
N GLU A 278 -33.72 -25.43 6.85
CA GLU A 278 -34.25 -26.39 5.87
C GLU A 278 -35.77 -26.55 6.05
N LYS A 279 -36.26 -26.53 7.29
CA LYS A 279 -37.69 -26.62 7.58
C LYS A 279 -38.47 -25.46 6.95
N GLU A 280 -37.96 -24.23 7.08
CA GLU A 280 -38.59 -23.06 6.46
C GLU A 280 -38.52 -23.09 4.93
N ILE A 281 -37.43 -23.58 4.34
CA ILE A 281 -37.32 -23.79 2.88
C ILE A 281 -38.38 -24.79 2.42
N ARG A 282 -38.51 -25.94 3.10
CA ARG A 282 -39.49 -26.98 2.75
C ARG A 282 -40.93 -26.50 2.93
N LYS A 283 -41.22 -25.75 4.00
CA LYS A 283 -42.53 -25.11 4.23
C LYS A 283 -42.88 -24.16 3.09
N ARG A 284 -41.91 -23.35 2.63
CA ARG A 284 -42.10 -22.37 1.56
C ARG A 284 -42.35 -23.00 0.18
N TYR A 285 -41.64 -24.07 -0.15
CA TYR A 285 -41.71 -24.72 -1.46
C TYR A 285 -42.53 -26.03 -1.46
N ALA A 286 -43.51 -26.15 -0.54
CA ALA A 286 -44.34 -27.34 -0.31
C ALA A 286 -44.53 -28.24 -1.55
N ASN A 287 -44.34 -29.56 -1.38
CA ASN A 287 -44.49 -30.61 -2.40
C ASN A 287 -43.64 -30.44 -3.68
N ASN A 288 -42.78 -29.42 -3.79
CA ASN A 288 -41.87 -29.22 -4.93
C ASN A 288 -40.42 -29.52 -4.53
N GLU A 289 -40.05 -30.80 -4.55
CA GLU A 289 -38.72 -31.25 -4.13
C GLU A 289 -37.60 -30.67 -5.01
N ILE A 290 -37.87 -30.44 -6.30
CA ILE A 290 -36.89 -29.83 -7.22
C ILE A 290 -36.52 -28.41 -6.76
N ALA A 291 -37.53 -27.61 -6.38
CA ALA A 291 -37.31 -26.26 -5.87
C ALA A 291 -36.61 -26.25 -4.50
N VAL A 292 -36.91 -27.21 -3.63
CA VAL A 292 -36.21 -27.38 -2.34
C VAL A 292 -34.73 -27.68 -2.56
N GLN A 293 -34.41 -28.66 -3.42
CA GLN A 293 -33.02 -29.03 -3.70
C GLN A 293 -32.25 -27.88 -4.36
N ALA A 294 -32.88 -27.15 -5.28
CA ALA A 294 -32.28 -25.96 -5.88
C ALA A 294 -31.99 -24.86 -4.84
N ALA A 295 -32.91 -24.62 -3.92
CA ALA A 295 -32.74 -23.63 -2.85
C ALA A 295 -31.63 -24.02 -1.87
N LEU A 296 -31.56 -25.30 -1.46
CA LEU A 296 -30.50 -25.82 -0.60
C LEU A 296 -29.13 -25.77 -1.29
N GLY A 297 -29.05 -26.14 -2.57
CA GLY A 297 -27.82 -26.09 -3.36
C GLY A 297 -27.29 -24.68 -3.63
N ALA A 298 -28.16 -23.66 -3.57
CA ALA A 298 -27.77 -22.26 -3.73
C ALA A 298 -27.25 -21.58 -2.44
N LEU A 299 -27.31 -22.28 -1.30
CA LEU A 299 -26.85 -21.72 -0.02
C LEU A 299 -25.32 -21.60 0.02
N ARG A 300 -24.83 -20.48 0.57
CA ARG A 300 -23.38 -20.25 0.80
C ARG A 300 -22.85 -20.90 2.07
N SER A 301 -23.74 -21.46 2.89
CA SER A 301 -23.42 -22.04 4.19
C SER A 301 -24.43 -23.15 4.52
N ASP A 302 -24.03 -24.07 5.40
CA ASP A 302 -24.92 -25.05 6.00
C ASP A 302 -26.19 -24.42 6.60
N THR A 303 -27.29 -25.18 6.59
CA THR A 303 -28.52 -24.83 7.29
C THR A 303 -28.33 -24.83 8.80
N ILE A 304 -29.19 -24.13 9.53
CA ILE A 304 -29.11 -24.11 11.00
C ILE A 304 -29.22 -25.51 11.60
N GLU A 305 -30.08 -26.36 11.06
CA GLU A 305 -30.24 -27.74 11.52
C GLU A 305 -28.95 -28.55 11.32
N THR A 306 -28.30 -28.37 10.17
CA THR A 306 -27.00 -29.00 9.88
C THR A 306 -25.91 -28.49 10.83
N LEU A 307 -25.88 -27.19 11.11
CA LEU A 307 -24.92 -26.60 12.05
C LEU A 307 -25.12 -27.12 13.48
N ILE A 308 -26.38 -27.28 13.92
CA ILE A 308 -26.71 -27.86 15.22
C ILE A 308 -26.29 -29.33 15.27
N ALA A 309 -26.61 -30.11 14.24
CA ALA A 309 -26.23 -31.52 14.15
C ALA A 309 -24.71 -31.73 14.17
N LYS A 310 -23.95 -30.87 13.50
CA LYS A 310 -22.48 -30.85 13.52
C LYS A 310 -21.89 -30.21 14.79
N ARG A 311 -22.73 -29.89 15.79
CA ARG A 311 -22.34 -29.21 17.06
C ARG A 311 -21.59 -27.89 16.84
N HIS A 312 -21.83 -27.18 15.75
CA HIS A 312 -21.25 -25.86 15.48
C HIS A 312 -22.03 -24.71 16.12
N VAL A 313 -23.15 -25.00 16.80
CA VAL A 313 -23.92 -24.03 17.58
C VAL A 313 -23.68 -24.29 19.05
N TYR A 314 -23.30 -23.25 19.78
CA TYR A 314 -23.26 -23.23 21.23
C TYR A 314 -24.56 -22.64 21.77
N PHE A 315 -25.23 -23.40 22.63
CA PHE A 315 -26.38 -22.94 23.40
C PHE A 315 -25.92 -22.61 24.82
N PRO A 316 -26.11 -21.37 25.30
CA PRO A 316 -25.68 -21.01 26.65
C PRO A 316 -26.49 -21.80 27.70
N PRO A 317 -25.84 -22.29 28.78
CA PRO A 317 -26.53 -22.92 29.89
C PRO A 317 -27.64 -22.04 30.44
N CYS A 318 -28.81 -22.62 30.67
CA CYS A 318 -29.97 -21.97 31.26
C CYS A 318 -30.45 -22.84 32.42
N ALA A 319 -30.46 -22.31 33.65
CA ALA A 319 -30.94 -23.06 34.80
C ALA A 319 -32.45 -23.24 34.70
N GLU A 320 -32.99 -24.35 35.20
CA GLU A 320 -34.44 -24.66 35.12
C GLU A 320 -35.32 -23.53 35.66
N LYS A 321 -34.89 -22.87 36.74
CA LYS A 321 -35.58 -21.71 37.33
C LYS A 321 -35.67 -20.47 36.41
N ASP A 322 -34.79 -20.37 35.41
CA ASP A 322 -34.69 -19.24 34.49
C ASP A 322 -35.36 -19.55 33.13
N VAL A 323 -35.88 -20.77 32.96
CA VAL A 323 -36.64 -21.17 31.77
C VAL A 323 -38.06 -20.61 31.89
N MET A 324 -38.47 -19.86 30.87
CA MET A 324 -39.83 -19.34 30.80
C MET A 324 -40.76 -20.40 30.22
N TYR A 325 -41.95 -20.51 30.80
CA TYR A 325 -42.99 -21.43 30.34
C TYR A 325 -44.34 -20.73 30.44
N PHE A 326 -45.16 -20.83 29.39
CA PHE A 326 -46.48 -20.21 29.31
C PHE A 326 -47.51 -21.27 28.95
N GLU A 327 -48.51 -21.45 29.82
CA GLU A 327 -49.58 -22.45 29.64
C GLU A 327 -50.55 -22.10 28.52
N ASP A 328 -50.83 -20.81 28.36
CA ASP A 328 -51.74 -20.28 27.36
C ASP A 328 -51.24 -18.94 26.78
N LYS A 329 -51.92 -18.50 25.73
CA LYS A 329 -51.58 -17.27 24.99
C LYS A 329 -51.78 -16.01 25.82
N ASP A 330 -52.77 -15.98 26.70
CA ASP A 330 -53.06 -14.80 27.53
C ASP A 330 -51.97 -14.60 28.58
N ALA A 331 -51.44 -15.68 29.16
CA ALA A 331 -50.29 -15.65 30.06
C ALA A 331 -49.03 -15.11 29.36
N LEU A 332 -48.77 -15.53 28.13
CA LEU A 332 -47.66 -15.01 27.32
C LEU A 332 -47.82 -13.51 27.01
N LEU A 333 -48.99 -13.10 26.53
CA LEU A 333 -49.27 -11.68 26.20
C LEU A 333 -49.18 -10.79 27.45
N LYS A 334 -49.70 -11.26 28.59
CA LYS A 334 -49.57 -10.56 29.87
C LYS A 334 -48.11 -10.39 30.26
N ALA A 335 -47.29 -11.44 30.14
CA ALA A 335 -45.86 -11.37 30.43
C ALA A 335 -45.12 -10.40 29.49
N ILE A 336 -45.49 -10.34 28.20
CA ILE A 336 -44.94 -9.38 27.24
C ILE A 336 -45.26 -7.95 27.66
N ARG A 337 -46.52 -7.64 28.01
CA ARG A 337 -46.95 -6.30 28.48
C ARG A 337 -46.26 -5.88 29.77
N GLU A 338 -46.02 -6.82 30.68
CA GLU A 338 -45.33 -6.58 31.95
C GLU A 338 -43.80 -6.51 31.80
N GLY A 339 -43.24 -6.72 30.59
CA GLY A 339 -41.80 -6.75 30.36
C GLY A 339 -41.08 -7.97 30.95
N LYS A 340 -41.83 -9.02 31.28
CA LYS A 340 -41.35 -10.30 31.84
C LYS A 340 -41.25 -11.40 30.78
N GLY A 341 -41.54 -11.10 29.52
CA GLY A 341 -41.35 -12.03 28.40
C GLY A 341 -39.87 -12.24 28.04
N PRO A 342 -39.58 -13.11 27.04
CA PRO A 342 -38.21 -13.33 26.59
C PRO A 342 -37.57 -12.05 26.06
N ILE A 343 -36.41 -11.68 26.62
CA ILE A 343 -35.67 -10.46 26.26
C ILE A 343 -34.20 -10.76 25.96
N LEU A 344 -33.55 -9.88 25.20
CA LEU A 344 -32.10 -9.87 25.08
C LEU A 344 -31.46 -9.55 26.45
N PRO A 345 -30.52 -10.39 26.96
CA PRO A 345 -29.97 -10.23 28.31
C PRO A 345 -29.39 -8.84 28.60
N LYS A 346 -28.68 -8.23 27.63
CA LYS A 346 -28.02 -6.93 27.75
C LYS A 346 -28.92 -5.75 27.35
N LYS A 347 -29.48 -5.77 26.14
CA LYS A 347 -30.27 -4.65 25.58
C LYS A 347 -31.69 -4.56 26.11
N LYS A 348 -32.14 -5.57 26.86
CA LYS A 348 -33.52 -5.73 27.38
C LYS A 348 -34.61 -5.61 26.29
N THR A 349 -34.22 -5.81 25.03
CA THR A 349 -35.13 -5.78 23.88
C THR A 349 -36.03 -7.03 23.91
N PRO A 350 -37.36 -6.88 23.84
CA PRO A 350 -38.27 -8.02 23.74
C PRO A 350 -38.02 -8.83 22.46
N LEU A 351 -37.84 -10.15 22.63
CA LEU A 351 -37.71 -11.09 21.52
C LEU A 351 -39.08 -11.58 21.03
N LEU A 352 -40.08 -11.60 21.92
CA LEU A 352 -41.49 -11.82 21.58
C LEU A 352 -42.28 -10.53 21.84
N ARG A 353 -43.16 -10.19 20.91
CA ARG A 353 -44.01 -8.98 20.94
C ARG A 353 -45.39 -9.33 20.40
N GLU A 354 -46.40 -8.55 20.77
CA GLU A 354 -47.79 -8.80 20.36
C GLU A 354 -48.01 -8.68 18.83
N ASP A 355 -47.17 -7.91 18.14
CA ASP A 355 -47.22 -7.70 16.69
C ASP A 355 -46.56 -8.82 15.87
N LEU A 356 -45.93 -9.80 16.52
CA LEU A 356 -45.17 -10.86 15.83
C LEU A 356 -46.06 -12.03 15.42
N PRO A 357 -45.76 -12.68 14.28
CA PRO A 357 -46.49 -13.87 13.85
C PRO A 357 -46.18 -15.08 14.74
N ASP A 358 -47.08 -16.07 14.70
CA ASP A 358 -46.90 -17.41 15.28
C ASP A 358 -46.60 -17.44 16.79
N LEU A 359 -47.21 -16.55 17.58
CA LEU A 359 -47.05 -16.55 19.05
C LEU A 359 -47.54 -17.86 19.69
N GLU A 360 -48.52 -18.52 19.06
CA GLU A 360 -49.06 -19.82 19.46
C GLU A 360 -47.99 -20.92 19.50
N PHE A 361 -46.92 -20.80 18.69
CA PHE A 361 -45.81 -21.75 18.70
C PHE A 361 -45.15 -21.86 20.08
N TRP A 362 -45.12 -20.76 20.84
CA TRP A 362 -44.40 -20.64 22.11
C TRP A 362 -45.17 -21.18 23.32
N ILE A 363 -46.44 -21.54 23.14
CA ILE A 363 -47.28 -22.09 24.19
C ILE A 363 -46.84 -23.51 24.52
N ALA A 364 -46.76 -23.81 25.82
CA ALA A 364 -46.24 -25.07 26.35
C ALA A 364 -44.82 -25.42 25.86
N LYS A 365 -44.01 -24.42 25.48
CA LYS A 365 -42.59 -24.60 25.15
C LYS A 365 -41.70 -24.05 26.27
N PRO A 366 -40.66 -24.79 26.69
CA PRO A 366 -39.65 -24.26 27.59
C PRO A 366 -38.75 -23.28 26.82
N ILE A 367 -38.83 -21.99 27.13
CA ILE A 367 -38.09 -20.91 26.47
C ILE A 367 -36.87 -20.57 27.33
N ALA A 368 -35.67 -20.81 26.79
CA ALA A 368 -34.44 -20.49 27.50
C ALA A 368 -34.10 -19.00 27.41
N THR A 369 -33.51 -18.50 28.49
CA THR A 369 -32.84 -17.20 28.50
C THR A 369 -31.41 -17.36 27.96
N GLY A 370 -30.98 -16.41 27.13
CA GLY A 370 -29.64 -16.41 26.51
C GLY A 370 -29.65 -16.33 24.99
N ARG A 371 -28.45 -16.26 24.41
CA ARG A 371 -28.28 -16.09 22.96
C ARG A 371 -27.38 -17.21 22.41
N PRO A 372 -27.91 -18.08 21.53
CA PRO A 372 -27.08 -19.04 20.80
C PRO A 372 -26.01 -18.33 19.96
N SER A 373 -24.86 -18.97 19.84
CA SER A 373 -23.74 -18.46 19.03
C SER A 373 -23.14 -19.57 18.17
N ARG A 374 -22.55 -19.20 17.04
CA ARG A 374 -21.83 -20.16 16.20
C ARG A 374 -20.41 -20.30 16.74
N LYS A 375 -19.92 -21.52 16.88
CA LYS A 375 -18.53 -21.81 17.24
C LYS A 375 -17.61 -21.61 16.04
N GLU A 376 -16.60 -20.76 16.20
CA GLU A 376 -15.44 -20.70 15.31
C GLU A 376 -14.23 -21.27 16.04
N PHE A 377 -13.83 -22.48 15.67
CA PHE A 377 -12.71 -23.20 16.29
C PHE A 377 -11.37 -22.58 15.90
N TRP A 378 -10.43 -22.58 16.84
CA TRP A 378 -9.07 -22.06 16.66
C TRP A 378 -8.35 -22.74 15.49
N ASP A 379 -8.50 -24.06 15.37
CA ASP A 379 -7.82 -24.86 14.33
C ASP A 379 -8.63 -24.97 13.03
N ALA A 380 -9.71 -24.19 12.86
CA ALA A 380 -10.50 -24.18 11.63
C ALA A 380 -9.78 -23.56 10.43
N LYS A 381 -8.69 -22.82 10.67
CA LYS A 381 -7.86 -22.13 9.67
C LYS A 381 -6.39 -22.39 9.97
N SER A 382 -5.53 -22.41 8.95
CA SER A 382 -4.07 -22.53 9.16
C SER A 382 -3.53 -21.34 9.96
N GLU A 383 -2.30 -21.42 10.47
CA GLU A 383 -1.69 -20.28 11.17
C GLU A 383 -1.50 -19.07 10.24
N GLU A 384 -1.17 -19.32 8.97
CA GLU A 384 -1.00 -18.30 7.93
C GLU A 384 -2.32 -17.62 7.54
N GLU A 385 -3.46 -18.31 7.68
CA GLU A 385 -4.78 -17.77 7.41
C GLU A 385 -5.41 -17.09 8.63
N ARG A 386 -4.86 -17.31 9.84
CA ARG A 386 -5.28 -16.68 11.11
C ARG A 386 -4.66 -15.30 11.29
N ILE A 387 -4.95 -14.46 10.31
CA ILE A 387 -4.54 -13.08 10.26
C ILE A 387 -5.79 -12.22 10.29
N ALA A 388 -5.90 -11.37 11.31
CA ALA A 388 -6.92 -10.36 11.37
C ALA A 388 -6.49 -9.12 10.58
N PRO A 389 -7.46 -8.38 9.98
CA PRO A 389 -7.17 -7.19 9.21
C PRO A 389 -6.56 -6.09 10.07
N LEU A 390 -5.87 -5.17 9.39
CA LEU A 390 -5.32 -3.96 9.97
C LEU A 390 -6.43 -2.91 10.15
N SER A 391 -6.48 -2.26 11.31
CA SER A 391 -7.37 -1.11 11.53
C SER A 391 -6.93 0.08 10.68
N SER A 392 -7.90 0.83 10.14
CA SER A 392 -7.63 2.09 9.45
C SER A 392 -7.32 3.26 10.40
N TRP A 393 -7.36 3.04 11.72
CA TRP A 393 -7.04 4.05 12.72
C TRP A 393 -5.65 3.81 13.32
N ILE A 394 -4.80 4.83 13.29
CA ILE A 394 -3.47 4.83 13.91
C ILE A 394 -3.55 5.65 15.20
N GLY A 395 -3.51 4.95 16.33
CA GLY A 395 -3.60 5.55 17.66
C GLY A 395 -2.28 6.05 18.21
N GLY A 396 -2.38 6.85 19.28
CA GLY A 396 -1.21 7.27 20.05
C GLY A 396 -0.59 6.12 20.85
N VAL A 397 0.73 6.15 21.04
CA VAL A 397 1.43 5.13 21.87
C VAL A 397 0.84 5.06 23.29
N ASN A 398 0.54 6.20 23.89
CA ASN A 398 -0.04 6.31 25.24
C ASN A 398 -1.58 6.34 25.25
N GLU A 399 -2.23 6.11 24.11
CA GLU A 399 -3.68 6.07 24.05
C GLU A 399 -4.14 4.71 24.60
N THR A 400 -4.55 4.72 25.86
CA THR A 400 -5.50 3.73 26.38
C THR A 400 -6.84 4.05 25.75
N LEU A 401 -7.26 3.23 24.78
CA LEU A 401 -8.67 3.13 24.46
C LEU A 401 -9.33 2.54 25.69
N ASP A 402 -10.00 3.42 26.45
CA ASP A 402 -10.77 3.01 27.61
C ASP A 402 -11.83 1.98 27.15
N PRO A 403 -11.92 0.78 27.74
CA PRO A 403 -12.98 -0.20 27.43
C PRO A 403 -14.40 0.28 27.77
N LEU A 404 -14.57 1.55 28.19
CA LEU A 404 -15.82 2.18 28.58
C LEU A 404 -16.77 2.52 27.40
N LEU A 405 -16.40 2.23 26.15
CA LEU A 405 -17.30 2.29 25.01
C LEU A 405 -17.34 0.92 24.31
N ASP A 406 -18.47 0.23 24.50
CA ASP A 406 -18.88 -1.09 24.01
C ASP A 406 -18.31 -2.35 24.71
N HIS A 407 -19.10 -2.84 25.68
CA HIS A 407 -19.13 -4.25 26.12
C HIS A 407 -19.71 -5.21 25.06
N ASP A 408 -19.79 -4.79 23.79
CA ASP A 408 -20.10 -5.62 22.63
C ASP A 408 -18.81 -5.87 21.83
N ASP A 409 -17.83 -6.59 22.40
CA ASP A 409 -16.74 -7.38 21.76
C ASP A 409 -16.02 -6.87 20.48
N LEU A 410 -16.18 -5.62 20.06
CA LEU A 410 -15.84 -5.13 18.72
C LEU A 410 -14.92 -3.91 18.69
N MET A 411 -14.31 -3.52 19.80
CA MET A 411 -13.14 -2.65 19.71
C MET A 411 -11.98 -3.48 19.16
N GLU A 412 -11.73 -3.34 17.86
CA GLU A 412 -10.51 -3.86 17.25
C GLU A 412 -9.32 -3.18 17.93
N PRO A 413 -8.37 -3.93 18.51
CA PRO A 413 -7.17 -3.33 19.07
C PRO A 413 -6.48 -2.52 17.96
N ILE A 414 -6.21 -1.24 18.23
CA ILE A 414 -5.43 -0.38 17.34
C ILE A 414 -4.12 -1.11 17.04
N ALA A 415 -3.96 -1.52 15.79
CA ALA A 415 -2.84 -2.35 15.36
C ALA A 415 -1.59 -1.52 15.05
N LEU A 416 -1.78 -0.27 14.61
CA LEU A 416 -0.68 0.67 14.40
C LEU A 416 -0.71 1.76 15.46
N ARG A 417 0.38 1.89 16.20
CA ARG A 417 0.61 3.00 17.11
C ARG A 417 1.71 3.89 16.55
N SER A 418 1.58 5.19 16.80
CA SER A 418 2.61 6.15 16.48
C SER A 418 2.85 7.10 17.64
N PRO A 419 4.11 7.47 17.91
CA PRO A 419 4.44 8.67 18.67
C PRO A 419 3.81 9.91 18.03
N ARG A 420 3.69 10.98 18.82
CA ARG A 420 3.14 12.27 18.36
C ARG A 420 4.17 13.02 17.52
N GLY A 421 3.72 13.95 16.67
CA GLY A 421 4.61 14.71 15.77
C GLY A 421 5.74 15.48 16.47
N GLY A 422 5.55 15.91 17.72
CA GLY A 422 6.57 16.64 18.49
C GLY A 422 7.85 15.84 18.79
N ILE A 423 7.74 14.52 18.98
CA ILE A 423 8.88 13.65 19.33
C ILE A 423 9.88 13.55 18.18
N ALA A 424 9.40 13.58 16.93
CA ALA A 424 10.25 13.54 15.75
C ALA A 424 11.14 14.79 15.63
N THR A 425 10.66 15.96 16.08
CA THR A 425 11.45 17.19 16.13
C THR A 425 12.61 17.10 17.12
N ASP A 426 12.39 16.45 18.27
CA ASP A 426 13.42 16.24 19.28
C ASP A 426 14.48 15.22 18.82
N GLU A 427 14.06 14.15 18.13
CA GLU A 427 15.00 13.20 17.50
C GLU A 427 15.90 13.90 16.48
N ILE A 428 15.34 14.69 15.56
CA ILE A 428 16.14 15.42 14.56
C ILE A 428 17.09 16.42 15.22
N LYS A 429 16.64 17.12 16.27
CA LYS A 429 17.51 18.04 17.03
C LYS A 429 18.67 17.29 17.68
N MET A 430 18.42 16.11 18.25
CA MET A 430 19.46 15.24 18.81
C MET A 430 20.48 14.83 17.73
N TRP A 431 20.01 14.50 16.52
CA TRP A 431 20.87 13.99 15.45
C TRP A 431 21.61 15.06 14.67
N LEU A 432 21.09 16.28 14.54
CA LEU A 432 21.66 17.35 13.71
C LEU A 432 22.17 18.54 14.52
N GLY A 433 21.90 18.61 15.82
CA GLY A 433 22.32 19.70 16.70
C GLY A 433 21.54 21.01 16.53
N ALA A 434 20.57 21.06 15.62
CA ALA A 434 19.74 22.23 15.36
C ALA A 434 18.31 21.82 15.01
N LYS A 435 17.36 22.76 15.14
CA LYS A 435 15.97 22.57 14.68
C LYS A 435 15.93 22.78 13.17
N VAL A 436 16.21 21.70 12.46
CA VAL A 436 16.42 21.70 11.01
C VAL A 436 15.09 21.54 10.26
N PHE A 437 14.19 20.67 10.74
CA PHE A 437 12.86 20.47 10.15
C PHE A 437 11.76 20.95 11.11
N GLN A 438 10.70 21.57 10.57
CA GLN A 438 9.57 22.02 11.40
C GLN A 438 8.68 20.86 11.86
N HIS A 439 8.40 19.89 10.98
CA HIS A 439 7.44 18.81 11.22
C HIS A 439 7.85 17.46 10.59
N PRO A 440 8.96 16.84 11.01
CA PRO A 440 9.33 15.52 10.53
C PRO A 440 8.31 14.45 10.96
N LYS A 441 8.03 13.48 10.10
CA LYS A 441 7.21 12.32 10.46
C LYS A 441 7.95 11.41 11.46
N PRO A 442 7.28 10.84 12.48
CA PRO A 442 7.93 9.92 13.42
C PRO A 442 8.45 8.65 12.73
N VAL A 443 9.66 8.21 13.09
CA VAL A 443 10.26 6.98 12.52
C VAL A 443 9.40 5.76 12.79
N GLU A 444 8.84 5.67 13.99
CA GLU A 444 8.01 4.53 14.41
C GLU A 444 6.72 4.43 13.58
N LEU A 445 6.14 5.56 13.14
CA LEU A 445 5.00 5.55 12.21
C LEU A 445 5.39 4.86 10.91
N ILE A 446 6.50 5.30 10.31
CA ILE A 446 6.95 4.75 9.03
C ILE A 446 7.35 3.28 9.20
N LYS A 447 8.07 2.93 10.27
CA LYS A 447 8.45 1.54 10.59
C LYS A 447 7.23 0.62 10.69
N ASN A 448 6.18 1.05 11.37
CA ASN A 448 4.95 0.29 11.53
C ASN A 448 4.15 0.17 10.22
N LEU A 449 4.16 1.20 9.37
CA LEU A 449 3.57 1.10 8.03
C LEU A 449 4.36 0.12 7.13
N LEU A 450 5.70 0.21 7.16
CA LEU A 450 6.56 -0.66 6.37
C LEU A 450 6.49 -2.11 6.84
N SER A 451 6.41 -2.38 8.15
CA SER A 451 6.23 -3.74 8.68
C SER A 451 4.94 -4.41 8.20
N GLN A 452 3.92 -3.61 7.87
CA GLN A 452 2.66 -4.09 7.31
C GLN A 452 2.68 -4.20 5.78
N ALA A 453 3.51 -3.41 5.09
CA ALA A 453 3.49 -3.29 3.63
C ALA A 453 4.64 -4.02 2.91
N THR A 454 5.68 -4.44 3.65
CA THR A 454 6.91 -5.06 3.12
C THR A 454 7.15 -6.47 3.66
N ARG A 455 7.99 -7.22 2.95
CA ARG A 455 8.59 -8.50 3.33
C ARG A 455 10.13 -8.37 3.30
N PRO A 456 10.88 -9.30 3.90
CA PRO A 456 12.34 -9.32 3.76
C PRO A 456 12.78 -9.30 2.28
N GLY A 457 13.75 -8.45 1.94
CA GLY A 457 14.29 -8.33 0.58
C GLY A 457 13.55 -7.32 -0.33
N ASP A 458 12.39 -6.83 0.07
CA ASP A 458 11.63 -5.84 -0.69
C ASP A 458 12.35 -4.48 -0.77
N ILE A 459 12.03 -3.71 -1.81
CA ILE A 459 12.56 -2.35 -2.03
C ILE A 459 11.51 -1.31 -1.63
N VAL A 460 11.91 -0.37 -0.77
CA VAL A 460 11.13 0.78 -0.33
C VAL A 460 11.67 2.05 -1.01
N LEU A 461 10.81 2.81 -1.67
CA LEU A 461 11.16 4.08 -2.30
C LEU A 461 10.50 5.25 -1.57
N ASP A 462 11.27 6.30 -1.34
CA ASP A 462 10.78 7.60 -0.90
C ASP A 462 11.44 8.70 -1.73
N PHE A 463 10.67 9.30 -2.63
CA PHE A 463 11.13 10.38 -3.51
C PHE A 463 10.74 11.79 -2.99
N PHE A 464 10.30 11.86 -1.72
CA PHE A 464 10.16 13.08 -0.93
C PHE A 464 10.93 12.91 0.39
N ALA A 465 12.16 12.37 0.31
CA ALA A 465 12.83 11.80 1.47
C ALA A 465 13.13 12.82 2.58
N GLY A 466 13.35 14.09 2.22
CA GLY A 466 13.66 15.16 3.16
C GLY A 466 14.83 14.79 4.08
N SER A 467 14.53 14.52 5.36
CA SER A 467 15.53 14.13 6.37
C SER A 467 16.01 12.68 6.29
N GLY A 468 15.36 11.82 5.49
CA GLY A 468 15.68 10.40 5.40
C GLY A 468 15.07 9.54 6.52
N THR A 469 13.89 9.91 7.03
CA THR A 469 13.17 9.13 8.07
C THR A 469 12.87 7.70 7.60
N THR A 470 12.45 7.55 6.33
CA THR A 470 12.07 6.26 5.74
C THR A 470 13.21 5.25 5.74
N ALA A 471 14.44 5.67 5.41
CA ALA A 471 15.59 4.77 5.42
C ALA A 471 15.96 4.31 6.83
N GLN A 472 15.90 5.18 7.85
CA GLN A 472 16.08 4.74 9.23
C GLN A 472 15.04 3.69 9.64
N ALA A 473 13.77 3.89 9.24
CA ALA A 473 12.72 2.92 9.53
C ALA A 473 13.01 1.56 8.87
N VAL A 474 13.52 1.55 7.63
CA VAL A 474 13.94 0.32 6.94
C VAL A 474 15.09 -0.38 7.69
N LEU A 475 16.14 0.37 8.07
CA LEU A 475 17.28 -0.19 8.81
C LEU A 475 16.88 -0.72 10.19
N ALA A 476 16.03 0.01 10.92
CA ALA A 476 15.48 -0.41 12.20
C ALA A 476 14.67 -1.70 12.06
N LEU A 477 13.79 -1.78 11.05
CA LEU A 477 12.97 -2.96 10.82
C LEU A 477 13.82 -4.19 10.47
N ASN A 478 14.83 -4.04 9.61
CA ASN A 478 15.78 -5.10 9.30
C ASN A 478 16.56 -5.58 10.54
N ALA A 479 16.96 -4.66 11.42
CA ALA A 479 17.63 -5.01 12.67
C ALA A 479 16.69 -5.74 13.65
N GLU A 480 15.40 -5.43 13.63
CA GLU A 480 14.38 -6.06 14.48
C GLU A 480 13.99 -7.47 14.01
N ASP A 481 13.82 -7.67 12.70
CA ASP A 481 13.29 -8.93 12.13
C ASP A 481 14.31 -9.76 11.34
N GLY A 482 15.57 -9.33 11.29
CA GLY A 482 16.63 -9.99 10.52
C GLY A 482 16.44 -9.91 9.00
N GLY A 483 15.57 -9.02 8.53
CA GLY A 483 15.29 -8.83 7.11
C GLY A 483 16.41 -8.14 6.34
N ALA A 484 16.32 -8.20 5.01
CA ALA A 484 17.27 -7.58 4.08
C ALA A 484 16.58 -6.57 3.14
N ARG A 485 15.62 -5.80 3.66
CA ARG A 485 14.92 -4.76 2.87
C ARG A 485 15.90 -3.69 2.42
N LYS A 486 15.67 -3.14 1.23
CA LYS A 486 16.48 -2.07 0.65
C LYS A 486 15.68 -0.78 0.60
N PHE A 487 16.36 0.36 0.70
CA PHE A 487 15.75 1.67 0.47
C PHE A 487 16.33 2.39 -0.74
N ILE A 488 15.49 3.19 -1.40
CA ILE A 488 15.90 4.19 -2.36
C ILE A 488 15.32 5.53 -1.89
N LEU A 489 16.17 6.50 -1.61
CA LEU A 489 15.77 7.86 -1.25
C LEU A 489 16.11 8.82 -2.38
N CYS A 490 15.19 9.73 -2.72
CA CYS A 490 15.49 10.87 -3.58
C CYS A 490 15.30 12.16 -2.78
N SER A 491 16.31 13.01 -2.75
CA SER A 491 16.25 14.30 -2.07
C SER A 491 16.95 15.38 -2.90
N SER A 492 16.35 16.57 -2.92
CA SER A 492 16.86 17.73 -3.66
C SER A 492 18.05 18.38 -2.94
N THR A 493 18.74 19.28 -3.64
CA THR A 493 19.76 20.13 -3.02
C THR A 493 19.12 21.31 -2.28
N GLU A 494 18.01 21.85 -2.79
CA GLU A 494 17.41 23.13 -2.39
C GLU A 494 18.35 24.34 -2.56
N ALA A 495 19.39 24.18 -3.39
CA ALA A 495 20.29 25.27 -3.75
C ALA A 495 19.53 26.39 -4.46
N THR A 496 19.86 27.63 -4.12
CA THR A 496 19.30 28.83 -4.78
C THR A 496 20.43 29.72 -5.27
N SER A 497 20.12 30.73 -6.09
CA SER A 497 21.13 31.72 -6.49
C SER A 497 21.75 32.47 -5.30
N LYS A 498 21.04 32.56 -4.17
CA LYS A 498 21.52 33.16 -2.91
C LYS A 498 22.29 32.17 -2.03
N GLU A 499 21.94 30.89 -2.09
CA GLU A 499 22.57 29.82 -1.30
C GLU A 499 22.97 28.66 -2.22
N PRO A 500 23.97 28.84 -3.10
CA PRO A 500 24.33 27.84 -4.11
C PRO A 500 24.93 26.56 -3.52
N ASN A 501 25.52 26.65 -2.33
CA ASN A 501 26.17 25.52 -1.65
C ASN A 501 25.20 24.72 -0.78
N LYS A 502 23.93 25.13 -0.67
CA LYS A 502 22.94 24.43 0.13
C LYS A 502 22.62 23.09 -0.53
N ASN A 503 22.77 22.00 0.24
CA ASN A 503 22.46 20.66 -0.24
C ASN A 503 21.76 19.83 0.83
N LEU A 504 20.42 19.83 0.79
CA LEU A 504 19.59 19.08 1.72
C LEU A 504 19.87 17.57 1.66
N CYS A 505 20.09 17.00 0.47
CA CYS A 505 20.40 15.58 0.32
C CYS A 505 21.71 15.20 1.03
N ARG A 506 22.81 15.89 0.74
CA ARG A 506 24.13 15.60 1.28
C ARG A 506 24.23 15.96 2.76
N ASP A 507 23.94 17.21 3.08
CA ASP A 507 24.31 17.80 4.36
C ASP A 507 23.33 17.40 5.49
N ILE A 508 22.15 16.91 5.12
CA ILE A 508 21.08 16.59 6.07
C ILE A 508 20.64 15.13 5.95
N CYS A 509 20.13 14.71 4.79
CA CYS A 509 19.62 13.33 4.61
C CYS A 509 20.71 12.28 4.80
N ALA A 510 21.77 12.36 3.99
CA ALA A 510 22.89 11.42 4.05
C ALA A 510 23.66 11.53 5.37
N LYS A 511 23.94 12.76 5.83
CA LYS A 511 24.59 12.99 7.13
C LYS A 511 23.83 12.37 8.30
N ARG A 512 22.50 12.47 8.31
CA ARG A 512 21.66 11.85 9.33
C ARG A 512 21.76 10.33 9.29
N LEU A 513 21.71 9.72 8.10
CA LEU A 513 21.84 8.27 7.99
C LEU A 513 23.22 7.75 8.39
N ARG A 514 24.31 8.45 8.02
CA ARG A 514 25.67 8.08 8.49
C ARG A 514 25.70 8.01 10.01
N ARG A 515 25.17 9.04 10.68
CA ARG A 515 25.09 9.08 12.15
C ARG A 515 24.26 7.95 12.72
N VAL A 516 23.08 7.66 12.13
CA VAL A 516 22.20 6.57 12.57
C VAL A 516 22.84 5.20 12.41
N ILE A 517 23.58 4.98 11.32
CA ILE A 517 24.30 3.74 11.04
C ILE A 517 25.47 3.56 12.01
N GLU A 518 26.22 4.61 12.31
CA GLU A 518 27.35 4.56 13.25
C GLU A 518 26.90 4.49 14.71
N ARG A 519 25.79 5.15 15.07
CA ARG A 519 25.29 5.26 16.44
C ARG A 519 23.77 5.46 16.46
N TYR A 520 23.07 4.58 17.18
CA TYR A 520 21.62 4.62 17.35
C TYR A 520 21.20 4.63 18.83
N GLY A 521 20.82 5.81 19.33
CA GLY A 521 20.39 6.02 20.71
C GLY A 521 21.45 5.62 21.75
N THR A 522 21.00 5.09 22.89
CA THR A 522 21.85 4.55 23.97
C THR A 522 22.14 3.05 23.84
N LYS A 523 21.64 2.38 22.79
CA LYS A 523 21.52 0.92 22.70
C LYS A 523 22.37 0.24 21.61
N GLY A 524 23.08 0.97 20.75
CA GLY A 524 23.97 0.34 19.75
C GLY A 524 24.07 1.13 18.44
N PHE A 525 24.15 0.42 17.31
CA PHE A 525 24.23 0.93 15.94
C PHE A 525 23.21 0.21 15.05
N LEU A 526 22.75 0.82 13.95
CA LEU A 526 21.89 0.16 12.97
C LEU A 526 22.76 -0.35 11.81
N PRO A 527 22.97 -1.67 11.68
CA PRO A 527 23.84 -2.21 10.62
C PRO A 527 23.27 -1.86 9.24
N GLY A 528 24.14 -1.37 8.37
CA GLY A 528 23.78 -0.98 7.02
C GLY A 528 24.85 -0.11 6.39
N GLY A 529 24.58 0.29 5.16
CA GLY A 529 25.36 1.27 4.41
C GLY A 529 24.51 1.76 3.24
N PHE A 530 25.01 2.72 2.49
CA PHE A 530 24.33 3.22 1.30
C PHE A 530 25.33 3.72 0.26
N ALA A 531 24.94 3.60 -1.01
CA ALA A 531 25.56 4.29 -2.12
C ALA A 531 24.90 5.65 -2.34
N TYR A 532 25.73 6.67 -2.58
CA TYR A 532 25.29 8.03 -2.87
C TYR A 532 25.49 8.34 -4.35
N LEU A 533 24.40 8.66 -5.04
CA LEU A 533 24.39 8.94 -6.47
C LEU A 533 24.05 10.40 -6.73
N GLN A 534 24.79 11.02 -7.64
CA GLN A 534 24.38 12.22 -8.35
C GLN A 534 23.88 11.84 -9.74
N MET A 535 23.26 12.80 -10.42
CA MET A 535 22.75 12.63 -11.77
C MET A 535 23.40 13.66 -12.69
N ASP A 536 23.99 13.16 -13.77
CA ASP A 536 24.48 14.00 -14.85
C ASP A 536 23.38 14.06 -15.92
N LYS A 537 23.03 15.29 -16.32
CA LYS A 537 22.00 15.58 -17.33
C LYS A 537 22.68 15.92 -18.65
N MET A 538 22.28 15.25 -19.71
CA MET A 538 22.87 15.42 -21.04
C MET A 538 21.76 15.46 -22.09
N ASP A 539 21.90 16.30 -23.11
CA ASP A 539 21.02 16.18 -24.28
C ASP A 539 21.20 14.79 -24.90
N SER A 540 20.12 14.24 -25.44
CA SER A 540 20.14 12.95 -26.12
C SER A 540 21.18 12.85 -27.25
N ALA A 541 21.44 13.96 -27.94
CA ALA A 541 22.42 14.06 -29.03
C ALA A 541 23.86 14.07 -28.52
N ASP A 542 24.08 14.51 -27.28
CA ASP A 542 25.41 14.63 -26.66
C ASP A 542 25.84 13.36 -25.92
N VAL A 543 24.88 12.46 -25.58
CA VAL A 543 25.16 11.17 -24.92
C VAL A 543 26.30 10.36 -25.59
N PRO A 544 26.37 10.20 -26.93
CA PRO A 544 27.46 9.45 -27.56
C PRO A 544 28.86 10.04 -27.31
N PHE A 545 28.95 11.32 -27.00
CA PHE A 545 30.21 12.06 -26.87
C PHE A 545 30.58 12.33 -25.41
N GLU A 546 29.61 12.59 -24.55
CA GLU A 546 29.83 13.00 -23.15
C GLU A 546 29.61 11.88 -22.14
N SER A 547 28.90 10.80 -22.51
CA SER A 547 28.70 9.68 -21.59
C SER A 547 30.00 8.91 -21.34
N SER A 548 30.10 8.31 -20.15
CA SER A 548 31.28 7.56 -19.72
C SER A 548 30.93 6.09 -19.52
N LEU A 549 31.94 5.23 -19.49
CA LEU A 549 31.77 3.83 -19.13
C LEU A 549 31.24 3.68 -17.69
N SER A 550 31.59 4.60 -16.79
CA SER A 550 31.04 4.63 -15.44
C SER A 550 29.52 4.86 -15.47
N HIS A 551 29.02 5.77 -16.30
CA HIS A 551 27.57 5.96 -16.49
C HIS A 551 26.88 4.68 -16.92
N ALA A 552 27.43 3.98 -17.91
CA ALA A 552 26.88 2.72 -18.38
C ALA A 552 26.94 1.62 -17.31
N ALA A 553 28.08 1.47 -16.63
CA ALA A 553 28.28 0.49 -15.57
C ALA A 553 27.25 0.69 -14.45
N GLN A 554 27.06 1.92 -14.00
CA GLN A 554 26.09 2.25 -12.96
C GLN A 554 24.66 1.99 -13.41
N LEU A 555 24.27 2.49 -14.59
CA LEU A 555 22.92 2.31 -15.12
C LEU A 555 22.58 0.81 -15.27
N LEU A 556 23.50 0.03 -15.82
CA LEU A 556 23.34 -1.41 -15.99
C LEU A 556 23.32 -2.12 -14.63
N SER A 557 24.18 -1.75 -13.68
CA SER A 557 24.18 -2.32 -12.33
C SER A 557 22.84 -2.08 -11.61
N LEU A 558 22.32 -0.86 -11.66
CA LEU A 558 20.99 -0.56 -11.11
C LEU A 558 19.90 -1.38 -11.83
N ARG A 559 19.98 -1.49 -13.16
CA ARG A 559 19.01 -2.23 -13.97
C ARG A 559 19.02 -3.74 -13.70
N TYR A 560 20.18 -4.37 -13.53
CA TYR A 560 20.28 -5.82 -13.39
C TYR A 560 20.40 -6.30 -11.94
N ARG A 561 21.04 -5.53 -11.07
CA ARG A 561 21.33 -5.91 -9.67
C ARG A 561 20.54 -5.14 -8.62
N GLN A 562 19.92 -4.01 -9.00
CA GLN A 562 19.29 -3.08 -8.05
C GLN A 562 20.27 -2.63 -6.96
N ARG A 563 21.52 -2.42 -7.38
CA ARG A 563 22.67 -2.06 -6.54
C ARG A 563 23.59 -1.12 -7.30
N ALA A 564 24.21 -0.18 -6.62
CA ALA A 564 25.28 0.64 -7.20
C ALA A 564 26.56 -0.19 -7.37
N MET A 565 27.32 0.10 -8.43
CA MET A 565 28.61 -0.53 -8.72
C MET A 565 29.72 0.28 -8.07
N ILE A 566 30.45 -0.29 -7.12
CA ILE A 566 31.50 0.44 -6.38
C ILE A 566 32.83 0.42 -7.12
N ASN A 567 33.17 -0.73 -7.73
CA ASN A 567 34.42 -0.91 -8.44
C ASN A 567 34.20 -0.86 -9.96
N THR A 568 34.54 0.27 -10.56
CA THR A 568 34.60 0.44 -12.02
C THR A 568 36.04 0.60 -12.50
N GLY A 569 37.00 -0.08 -11.85
CA GLY A 569 38.42 0.02 -12.22
C GLY A 569 38.70 -0.31 -13.70
N ASP A 570 39.94 -0.10 -14.14
CA ASP A 570 40.40 -0.16 -15.54
C ASP A 570 40.38 -1.57 -16.19
N SER A 571 39.47 -2.45 -15.78
CA SER A 571 39.26 -3.73 -16.44
C SER A 571 38.69 -3.52 -17.85
N SER A 572 39.23 -4.26 -18.82
CA SER A 572 38.70 -4.25 -20.20
C SER A 572 37.26 -4.79 -20.28
N ILE A 573 36.86 -5.61 -19.31
CA ILE A 573 35.53 -6.19 -19.18
C ILE A 573 35.06 -6.04 -17.73
N LEU A 574 33.91 -5.42 -17.56
CA LEU A 574 33.22 -5.30 -16.27
C LEU A 574 32.05 -6.28 -16.22
N GLN A 575 32.06 -7.18 -15.24
CA GLN A 575 30.92 -8.08 -14.99
C GLN A 575 29.87 -7.36 -14.14
N ILE A 576 28.73 -7.04 -14.76
CA ILE A 576 27.62 -6.34 -14.11
C ILE A 576 26.77 -7.30 -13.26
N ALA A 577 26.39 -8.43 -13.86
CA ALA A 577 25.56 -9.44 -13.22
C ALA A 577 25.94 -10.84 -13.71
N SER A 578 25.73 -11.85 -12.88
CA SER A 578 25.86 -13.25 -13.28
C SER A 578 24.98 -14.11 -12.38
N ASP A 579 24.37 -15.15 -12.95
CA ASP A 579 23.67 -16.22 -12.23
C ASP A 579 24.36 -17.59 -12.41
N GLY A 580 25.57 -17.62 -12.98
CA GLY A 580 26.33 -18.83 -13.31
C GLY A 580 26.07 -19.36 -14.73
N GLU A 581 24.86 -19.19 -15.26
CA GLU A 581 24.49 -19.60 -16.63
C GLU A 581 24.62 -18.43 -17.61
N LEU A 582 24.15 -17.25 -17.21
CA LEU A 582 24.20 -16.00 -17.97
C LEU A 582 25.06 -14.97 -17.25
N ALA A 583 26.03 -14.38 -17.96
CA ALA A 583 26.75 -13.19 -17.51
C ALA A 583 26.36 -11.95 -18.33
N VAL A 584 26.07 -10.85 -17.63
CA VAL A 584 25.89 -9.52 -18.20
C VAL A 584 27.21 -8.76 -18.08
N LEU A 585 27.81 -8.43 -19.21
CA LEU A 585 29.15 -7.87 -19.31
C LEU A 585 29.09 -6.50 -19.99
N LEU A 586 29.94 -5.58 -19.54
CA LEU A 586 30.21 -4.30 -20.20
C LEU A 586 31.67 -4.31 -20.65
N ALA A 587 31.89 -4.25 -21.96
CA ALA A 587 33.22 -4.18 -22.54
C ALA A 587 33.60 -2.72 -22.83
N SER A 588 34.69 -2.25 -22.22
CA SER A 588 35.15 -0.86 -22.34
C SER A 588 35.72 -0.55 -23.72
N HIS A 589 36.52 -1.48 -24.25
CA HIS A 589 37.13 -1.40 -25.58
C HIS A 589 37.11 -2.76 -26.26
N ILE A 590 36.85 -2.76 -27.57
CA ILE A 590 36.84 -3.98 -28.39
C ILE A 590 38.15 -4.08 -29.17
N ASN A 591 39.01 -5.00 -28.73
CA ASN A 591 40.24 -5.46 -29.37
C ASN A 591 40.31 -7.00 -29.30
N ASP A 592 41.31 -7.60 -29.94
CA ASP A 592 41.41 -9.08 -30.03
C ASP A 592 41.53 -9.74 -28.65
N GLU A 593 42.27 -9.13 -27.72
CA GLU A 593 42.41 -9.64 -26.34
C GLU A 593 41.07 -9.66 -25.59
N THR A 594 40.29 -8.57 -25.66
CA THR A 594 38.96 -8.49 -25.05
C THR A 594 38.01 -9.50 -25.69
N LEU A 595 38.04 -9.65 -27.02
CA LEU A 595 37.20 -10.60 -27.74
C LEU A 595 37.50 -12.05 -27.34
N GLN A 596 38.77 -12.41 -27.21
CA GLN A 596 39.20 -13.72 -26.74
C GLN A 596 38.74 -13.97 -25.29
N LYS A 597 38.95 -12.99 -24.39
CA LYS A 597 38.46 -13.07 -23.00
C LYS A 597 36.95 -13.27 -22.92
N LEU A 598 36.18 -12.61 -23.80
CA LEU A 598 34.73 -12.80 -23.88
C LEU A 598 34.36 -14.21 -24.36
N ALA A 599 35.07 -14.76 -25.36
CA ALA A 599 34.82 -16.12 -25.85
C ALA A 599 35.09 -17.17 -24.77
N GLU A 600 36.16 -16.99 -24.00
CA GLU A 600 36.60 -17.86 -22.91
C GLU A 600 35.84 -17.62 -21.59
N TRP A 601 34.93 -16.64 -21.54
CA TRP A 601 34.25 -16.27 -20.29
C TRP A 601 33.53 -17.46 -19.66
N PRO A 602 33.59 -17.70 -18.34
CA PRO A 602 33.09 -18.96 -17.75
C PRO A 602 31.59 -19.25 -17.97
N ALA A 603 30.75 -18.22 -18.11
CA ALA A 603 29.31 -18.38 -18.27
C ALA A 603 28.94 -19.00 -19.64
N ARG A 604 27.89 -19.84 -19.65
CA ARG A 604 27.40 -20.51 -20.86
C ARG A 604 26.83 -19.53 -21.87
N ARG A 605 26.12 -18.50 -21.39
CA ARG A 605 25.48 -17.46 -22.19
C ARG A 605 25.98 -16.10 -21.78
N LEU A 606 26.11 -15.19 -22.74
CA LEU A 606 26.57 -13.82 -22.49
C LEU A 606 25.56 -12.78 -22.98
N ALA A 607 25.44 -11.70 -22.23
CA ALA A 607 24.80 -10.45 -22.67
C ALA A 607 25.85 -9.35 -22.61
N VAL A 608 26.40 -8.96 -23.76
CA VAL A 608 27.55 -8.05 -23.83
C VAL A 608 27.12 -6.68 -24.30
N TYR A 609 27.41 -5.65 -23.52
CA TYR A 609 27.24 -4.25 -23.88
C TYR A 609 28.57 -3.69 -24.37
N SER A 610 28.60 -3.11 -25.57
CA SER A 610 29.82 -2.54 -26.15
C SER A 610 29.56 -1.44 -27.18
N SER A 611 30.60 -0.72 -27.57
CA SER A 611 30.56 0.25 -28.67
C SER A 611 30.51 -0.40 -30.06
N ARG A 612 30.84 -1.69 -30.19
CA ARG A 612 30.86 -2.45 -31.46
C ARG A 612 30.09 -3.76 -31.34
N PRO A 613 28.76 -3.72 -31.15
CA PRO A 613 27.98 -4.90 -30.83
C PRO A 613 28.02 -5.97 -31.91
N GLU A 614 28.02 -5.59 -33.20
CA GLU A 614 28.08 -6.52 -34.33
C GLU A 614 29.39 -7.30 -34.36
N SER A 615 30.53 -6.61 -34.20
CA SER A 615 31.85 -7.27 -34.16
C SER A 615 31.96 -8.27 -33.02
N VAL A 616 31.42 -7.94 -31.85
CA VAL A 616 31.35 -8.86 -30.70
C VAL A 616 30.46 -10.07 -31.01
N ALA A 617 29.29 -9.84 -31.60
CA ALA A 617 28.36 -10.91 -31.94
C ALA A 617 28.97 -11.90 -32.94
N ASP A 618 29.60 -11.39 -34.01
CA ASP A 618 30.25 -12.20 -35.03
C ASP A 618 31.40 -13.03 -34.45
N HIS A 619 32.24 -12.42 -33.62
CA HIS A 619 33.38 -13.11 -33.00
C HIS A 619 32.93 -14.22 -32.05
N LEU A 620 31.93 -13.94 -31.20
CA LEU A 620 31.41 -14.93 -30.26
C LEU A 620 30.70 -16.09 -30.97
N ALA A 621 29.96 -15.81 -32.05
CA ALA A 621 29.33 -16.83 -32.88
C ALA A 621 30.35 -17.77 -33.54
N ARG A 622 31.45 -17.22 -34.08
CA ARG A 622 32.55 -18.02 -34.68
C ARG A 622 33.24 -18.94 -33.67
N ASN A 623 33.30 -18.53 -32.41
CA ASN A 623 33.88 -19.31 -31.31
C ASN A 623 32.85 -20.21 -30.61
N GLY A 624 31.64 -20.39 -31.17
CA GLY A 624 30.60 -21.25 -30.60
C GLY A 624 30.01 -20.76 -29.28
N LYS A 625 30.21 -19.48 -28.93
CA LYS A 625 29.72 -18.88 -27.68
C LYS A 625 28.32 -18.29 -27.88
N SER A 626 27.34 -18.75 -27.10
CA SER A 626 25.98 -18.19 -27.15
C SER A 626 25.97 -16.80 -26.51
N ALA A 627 25.75 -15.75 -27.32
CA ALA A 627 25.77 -14.38 -26.82
C ALA A 627 24.73 -13.49 -27.51
N ASN A 628 24.16 -12.57 -26.74
CA ASN A 628 23.46 -11.40 -27.25
C ASN A 628 24.37 -10.19 -27.08
N SER A 629 24.64 -9.47 -28.16
CA SER A 629 25.43 -8.24 -28.13
C SER A 629 24.51 -7.02 -28.26
N TYR A 630 24.75 -6.00 -27.44
CA TYR A 630 23.91 -4.82 -27.32
C TYR A 630 24.75 -3.55 -27.49
N SER A 631 24.19 -2.57 -28.19
CA SER A 631 24.76 -1.23 -28.28
C SER A 631 24.80 -0.57 -26.91
N LEU A 632 25.96 -0.05 -26.54
CA LEU A 632 26.14 0.74 -25.32
C LEU A 632 25.25 1.99 -25.32
N LEU A 633 25.16 2.67 -26.47
CA LEU A 633 24.35 3.88 -26.62
C LEU A 633 22.87 3.57 -26.40
N ASP A 634 22.36 2.49 -27.02
CA ASP A 634 20.97 2.08 -26.83
C ASP A 634 20.69 1.75 -25.36
N ALA A 635 21.65 1.15 -24.66
CA ALA A 635 21.51 0.81 -23.26
C ALA A 635 21.35 2.04 -22.36
N LEU A 636 22.07 3.12 -22.67
CA LEU A 636 22.02 4.41 -21.97
C LEU A 636 20.69 5.15 -22.20
N LEU A 637 20.20 5.13 -23.44
CA LEU A 637 18.94 5.79 -23.83
C LEU A 637 17.69 4.99 -23.43
N ARG A 638 17.80 3.67 -23.27
CA ARG A 638 16.68 2.76 -23.04
C ARG A 638 15.87 3.12 -21.80
N GLY A 639 14.58 3.40 -22.01
CA GLY A 639 13.60 3.68 -20.96
C GLY A 639 13.58 5.13 -20.48
N GLN A 640 14.49 5.97 -20.99
CA GLN A 640 14.60 7.39 -20.66
C GLN A 640 13.86 8.27 -21.67
N THR A 641 13.94 7.94 -22.96
CA THR A 641 13.20 8.60 -24.02
C THR A 641 11.82 7.95 -24.25
N THR A 642 10.81 8.74 -24.61
CA THR A 642 9.52 8.18 -25.10
C THR A 642 9.64 7.65 -26.53
N HIS A 643 10.69 8.07 -27.25
CA HIS A 643 11.09 7.48 -28.52
C HIS A 643 11.66 6.09 -28.29
N ARG A 644 10.76 5.13 -28.44
CA ARG A 644 11.04 3.71 -28.62
C ARG A 644 12.14 3.63 -29.72
N VAL A 645 13.35 3.19 -29.38
CA VAL A 645 14.41 2.91 -30.36
C VAL A 645 13.90 1.70 -31.16
N SER A 646 13.88 1.84 -32.48
CA SER A 646 13.27 0.88 -33.42
C SER A 646 14.01 -0.44 -33.43
#